data_AF-A0A8H3LMH9-F1
#
_entry.id   AF-A0A8H3LMH9-F1
#
_cell.length_a   1.000
_cell.length_b   1.000
_cell.length_c   1.000
_cell.angle_alpha   90.00
_cell.angle_beta   90.00
_cell.angle_gamma   90.00
#
_symmetry.space_group_name_H-M   'P 1'
#
loop_
_entity.id
_entity.type
_entity.pdbx_description
1 polymer ?
#
loop_
_entity_poly.entity_id
_entity_poly.type
_entity_poly.pdbx_seq_one_letter_code
_entity_poly.pdbx_strand_id
1 'polypeptide(L)'
;MEAQVIHYSSANYLNGIPTQDDIVAENDGGLTAILDNALSNYQEIPFMAVDFGGSSEKIGEKNRYVLRLYGSLINGQKAVVTLIGIRVFFDIRVPEKESVDDFKIKIDKILCSTINAYKIEPIEAFPFRSYHTEKKLYLRVFTYGTGDRKKALQAIQDNDFETASDDIFSFHRKIARENGIAISVEDLKMISDRFPLPALIRDRTLILTWDIETQSRELGEFAEVHNKEDNVFMICMTLHWKDDPKPLKQICLVDLETAPDPRWITVQMTGDFKSSEEIQKWNYYGKIGVNSKNTFRKKKGATDNEEEEEFRVQPIKVKICPEENFISTFLKIPGCVPIDVRVCFKKLYPRAEVDRKSSLAFYLKKCGLDGKADMPYNKMWRIYSEAKAGTSLRESHSSTMQNMHEVAYYCIIDALRCQELMVKRNIINEYREVASLAYVSLFDSHYRANGMKVRNLLGAYATKLDMLFSTRQSKNIEKGKYPDAYVFSPKKGIEIKRPVTGLDFASLYPSLIMSYNLSPEKMILTYEEADDAQKNGNILHKIEFPFNDRIIHAWCVRHDNQFEKKGLYPIVLEDLSNKRKELKAQLASLGKKKERLGKMISLAKERGKRVLKSLNSEYSSVCFDYNCLNSKQFALKVYMNTFYGKAGNSISPFFLRELAEGITSAGQYNIGLVAKFVSGKGFRIKYGDTDSLYLTCPDKYYEICDSAFNEGKLSKEEYWTEMVNITMGVMKKLRDQVNAYLRIENGTSYLKMAYEEVLFPICFTGKKKYFGVPHEGVVNFRPDELFRKGIDTVKQGQSQLFKYIGEKIMWEAMDINNMRSIHKIVEDILREAKHKQWDFDDFIVMATWKPKKKNLCIHRFIRRMREKNERIPDPGERFSYVVVKSPPLYNEKGQKEPHRIGDYMKYADIAKELNMEIDINYYLEKTVGMCARFINENDRYQPPPSHKIMQLKDSDEKEKQIDTYSQDEAKKWLKKYIKGLQ
;
A
#
# COMPACT_ATOMS: atom_id res chain seq x y z
N MET A 1 -33.14 13.57 25.84
CA MET A 1 -31.95 14.07 26.54
C MET A 1 -31.92 15.57 26.32
N GLU A 2 -31.70 16.33 27.39
CA GLU A 2 -31.49 17.78 27.29
C GLU A 2 -30.11 18.05 26.68
N ALA A 3 -29.99 19.15 25.93
CA ALA A 3 -28.74 19.54 25.31
C ALA A 3 -27.79 20.13 26.37
N GLN A 4 -26.52 19.71 26.35
CA GLN A 4 -25.52 20.09 27.35
C GLN A 4 -24.60 21.19 26.79
N VAL A 5 -24.59 22.37 27.43
CA VAL A 5 -23.69 23.49 27.10
C VAL A 5 -22.82 23.80 28.32
N ILE A 6 -21.50 23.83 28.12
CA ILE A 6 -20.49 24.12 29.14
C ILE A 6 -19.73 25.38 28.73
N HIS A 7 -19.73 26.40 29.57
CA HIS A 7 -18.88 27.59 29.37
C HIS A 7 -17.53 27.38 30.04
N TYR A 8 -16.45 27.59 29.31
CA TYR A 8 -15.10 27.37 29.80
C TYR A 8 -14.19 28.58 29.56
N SER A 9 -13.56 29.05 30.64
CA SER A 9 -12.81 30.32 30.68
C SER A 9 -11.42 30.20 31.31
N SER A 10 -10.99 29.01 31.73
CA SER A 10 -9.87 28.83 32.68
C SER A 10 -8.68 28.03 32.12
N ALA A 11 -7.63 27.87 32.92
CA ALA A 11 -6.50 26.96 32.64
C ALA A 11 -6.61 25.61 33.38
N ASN A 12 -7.75 25.34 34.04
CA ASN A 12 -7.97 24.15 34.89
C ASN A 12 -8.81 23.07 34.18
N TYR A 13 -8.90 21.86 34.73
CA TYR A 13 -9.72 20.79 34.12
C TYR A 13 -11.16 21.21 33.82
N LEU A 14 -11.66 20.77 32.66
CA LEU A 14 -13.05 20.96 32.26
C LEU A 14 -13.97 20.10 33.13
N ASN A 15 -14.55 20.70 34.17
CA ASN A 15 -15.54 20.05 35.01
C ASN A 15 -16.84 19.84 34.22
N GLY A 16 -17.42 18.63 34.28
CA GLY A 16 -18.69 18.28 33.62
C GLY A 16 -18.58 17.51 32.30
N ILE A 17 -17.36 17.25 31.81
CA ILE A 17 -17.11 16.29 30.72
C ILE A 17 -16.65 14.95 31.33
N PRO A 18 -17.22 13.81 30.92
CA PRO A 18 -16.74 12.50 31.36
C PRO A 18 -15.25 12.31 31.05
N THR A 19 -14.48 11.88 32.03
CA THR A 19 -13.11 11.43 31.83
C THR A 19 -13.08 10.13 31.03
N GLN A 20 -11.91 9.73 30.54
CA GLN A 20 -11.77 8.41 29.90
C GLN A 20 -12.18 7.29 30.86
N ASP A 21 -11.84 7.39 32.14
CA ASP A 21 -12.17 6.38 33.14
C ASP A 21 -13.69 6.34 33.40
N ASP A 22 -14.36 7.51 33.39
CA ASP A 22 -15.82 7.57 33.47
C ASP A 22 -16.48 6.88 32.27
N ILE A 23 -15.98 7.13 31.04
CA ILE A 23 -16.50 6.49 29.82
C ILE A 23 -16.29 4.98 29.85
N VAL A 24 -15.13 4.52 30.33
CA VAL A 24 -14.84 3.09 30.49
C VAL A 24 -15.76 2.47 31.53
N ALA A 25 -15.95 3.13 32.69
CA ALA A 25 -16.82 2.68 33.76
C ALA A 25 -18.30 2.61 33.33
N GLU A 26 -18.80 3.63 32.63
CA GLU A 26 -20.17 3.66 32.04
C GLU A 26 -20.44 2.44 31.14
N ASN A 27 -19.38 1.88 30.54
CA ASN A 27 -19.47 0.80 29.56
C ASN A 27 -18.81 -0.50 30.04
N ASP A 28 -18.38 -0.61 31.31
CA ASP A 28 -17.50 -1.67 31.81
C ASP A 28 -18.08 -3.08 31.60
N GLY A 29 -19.39 -3.24 31.82
CA GLY A 29 -20.07 -4.52 31.65
C GLY A 29 -19.59 -5.61 32.61
N GLY A 30 -19.02 -5.26 33.77
CA GLY A 30 -18.57 -6.18 34.82
C GLY A 30 -17.10 -6.63 34.68
N LEU A 31 -16.36 -6.08 33.72
CA LEU A 31 -14.96 -6.46 33.45
C LEU A 31 -13.99 -5.97 34.52
N THR A 32 -14.26 -4.84 35.16
CA THR A 32 -13.40 -4.30 36.24
C THR A 32 -13.38 -5.23 37.45
N ALA A 33 -14.55 -5.76 37.86
CA ALA A 33 -14.62 -6.71 38.96
C ALA A 33 -13.85 -8.02 38.68
N ILE A 34 -13.81 -8.45 37.42
CA ILE A 34 -13.02 -9.62 36.99
C ILE A 34 -11.52 -9.32 37.09
N LEU A 35 -11.10 -8.13 36.66
CA LEU A 35 -9.71 -7.69 36.76
C LEU A 35 -9.27 -7.56 38.22
N ASP A 36 -10.10 -7.00 39.09
CA ASP A 36 -9.81 -6.87 40.53
C ASP A 36 -9.71 -8.23 41.21
N ASN A 37 -10.55 -9.19 40.81
CA ASN A 37 -10.48 -10.57 41.28
C ASN A 37 -9.18 -11.24 40.82
N ALA A 38 -8.81 -11.10 39.54
CA ALA A 38 -7.55 -11.63 39.01
C ALA A 38 -6.33 -11.03 39.72
N LEU A 39 -6.33 -9.70 39.96
CA LEU A 39 -5.30 -9.00 40.73
C LEU A 39 -5.19 -9.55 42.15
N SER A 40 -6.32 -9.68 42.85
CA SER A 40 -6.37 -10.17 44.24
C SER A 40 -5.91 -11.62 44.37
N ASN A 41 -6.12 -12.43 43.32
CA ASN A 41 -5.73 -13.84 43.27
C ASN A 41 -4.36 -14.08 42.60
N TYR A 42 -3.57 -13.03 42.32
CA TYR A 42 -2.27 -13.12 41.65
C TYR A 42 -2.32 -13.87 40.30
N GLN A 43 -3.42 -13.71 39.56
CA GLN A 43 -3.61 -14.32 38.25
C GLN A 43 -3.05 -13.43 37.13
N GLU A 44 -2.82 -14.04 35.95
CA GLU A 44 -2.37 -13.31 34.76
C GLU A 44 -3.40 -12.25 34.31
N ILE A 45 -2.93 -11.03 34.04
CA ILE A 45 -3.79 -9.93 33.58
C ILE A 45 -3.61 -9.73 32.08
N PRO A 46 -4.67 -9.89 31.28
CA PRO A 46 -4.59 -9.64 29.84
C PRO A 46 -4.36 -8.15 29.56
N PHE A 47 -3.30 -7.86 28.80
CA PHE A 47 -2.88 -6.50 28.42
C PHE A 47 -2.78 -6.39 26.90
N MET A 48 -3.46 -5.40 26.32
CA MET A 48 -3.45 -5.12 24.89
C MET A 48 -2.48 -3.99 24.56
N ALA A 49 -1.20 -4.33 24.34
CA ALA A 49 -0.21 -3.38 23.87
C ALA A 49 -0.60 -2.78 22.50
N VAL A 50 -0.47 -1.46 22.34
CA VAL A 50 -0.69 -0.73 21.06
C VAL A 50 0.55 0.01 20.59
N ASP A 51 1.40 0.44 21.52
CA ASP A 51 2.66 1.11 21.23
C ASP A 51 3.73 0.71 22.24
N PHE A 52 4.99 0.93 21.89
CA PHE A 52 6.10 0.71 22.80
C PHE A 52 7.28 1.59 22.44
N GLY A 53 8.05 1.96 23.47
CA GLY A 53 9.21 2.83 23.34
C GLY A 53 10.26 2.46 24.36
N GLY A 54 11.52 2.72 24.03
CA GLY A 54 12.60 2.48 24.97
C GLY A 54 13.47 3.71 25.17
N SER A 55 13.90 3.89 26.40
CA SER A 55 14.67 5.02 26.92
C SER A 55 15.80 4.50 27.81
N SER A 56 16.87 5.27 27.95
CA SER A 56 17.88 5.04 28.99
C SER A 56 17.55 5.95 30.17
N GLU A 57 17.40 5.39 31.36
CA GLU A 57 16.95 6.10 32.55
C GLU A 57 17.87 5.80 33.74
N LYS A 58 18.01 6.77 34.63
CA LYS A 58 18.80 6.62 35.85
C LYS A 58 17.94 5.93 36.91
N ILE A 59 18.24 4.66 37.22
CA ILE A 59 17.56 3.87 38.24
C ILE A 59 18.57 3.56 39.35
N GLY A 60 18.44 4.25 40.48
CA GLY A 60 19.48 4.31 41.51
C GLY A 60 20.69 5.11 41.01
N GLU A 61 21.90 4.58 41.21
CA GLU A 61 23.15 5.22 40.74
C GLU A 61 23.54 4.85 39.30
N LYS A 62 22.83 3.93 38.65
CA LYS A 62 23.20 3.40 37.33
C LYS A 62 22.17 3.77 36.25
N ASN A 63 22.67 4.12 35.07
CA ASN A 63 21.84 4.20 33.87
C ASN A 63 21.44 2.79 33.44
N ARG A 64 20.15 2.60 33.18
CA ARG A 64 19.56 1.33 32.74
C ARG A 64 18.63 1.59 31.56
N TYR A 65 18.60 0.64 30.63
CA TYR A 65 17.61 0.67 29.56
C TYR A 65 16.26 0.19 30.07
N VAL A 66 15.22 0.94 29.73
CA VAL A 66 13.83 0.67 30.10
C VAL A 66 13.01 0.55 28.82
N LEU A 67 12.18 -0.49 28.72
CA LEU A 67 11.21 -0.66 27.64
C LEU A 67 9.80 -0.48 28.21
N ARG A 68 9.06 0.51 27.73
CA ARG A 68 7.67 0.76 28.11
C ARG A 68 6.73 0.25 27.02
N LEU A 69 5.79 -0.60 27.41
CA LEU A 69 4.67 -1.03 26.58
C LEU A 69 3.43 -0.25 27.00
N TYR A 70 2.78 0.41 26.06
CA TYR A 70 1.56 1.19 26.28
C TYR A 70 0.39 0.46 25.67
N GLY A 71 -0.74 0.42 26.36
CA GLY A 71 -1.90 -0.34 25.92
C GLY A 71 -3.13 -0.11 26.78
N SER A 72 -4.13 -0.94 26.56
CA SER A 72 -5.34 -0.99 27.37
C SER A 72 -5.51 -2.36 28.02
N LEU A 73 -6.13 -2.39 29.19
CA LEU A 73 -6.68 -3.61 29.79
C LEU A 73 -7.95 -4.02 29.02
N ILE A 74 -8.46 -5.22 29.29
CA ILE A 74 -9.65 -5.77 28.63
C ILE A 74 -10.92 -4.94 28.86
N ASN A 75 -10.99 -4.15 29.93
CA ASN A 75 -12.11 -3.24 30.19
C ASN A 75 -12.00 -1.90 29.44
N GLY A 76 -10.81 -1.53 28.94
CA GLY A 76 -10.53 -0.26 28.25
C GLY A 76 -9.68 0.74 29.04
N GLN A 77 -9.36 0.46 30.32
CA GLN A 77 -8.46 1.30 31.11
C GLN A 77 -7.04 1.32 30.54
N LYS A 78 -6.35 2.46 30.65
CA LYS A 78 -4.95 2.60 30.21
C LYS A 78 -4.03 1.81 31.12
N ALA A 79 -3.08 1.10 30.52
CA ALA A 79 -2.03 0.39 31.24
C ALA A 79 -0.66 0.64 30.60
N VAL A 80 0.37 0.69 31.44
CA VAL A 80 1.76 0.80 31.02
C VAL A 80 2.56 -0.30 31.71
N VAL A 81 3.15 -1.19 30.93
CA VAL A 81 4.05 -2.23 31.44
C VAL A 81 5.48 -1.76 31.22
N THR A 82 6.24 -1.65 32.31
CA THR A 82 7.64 -1.18 32.29
C THR A 82 8.57 -2.36 32.51
N LEU A 83 9.33 -2.71 31.48
CA LEU A 83 10.34 -3.77 31.53
C LEU A 83 11.70 -3.17 31.86
N ILE A 84 12.27 -3.66 32.96
CA ILE A 84 13.60 -3.26 33.48
C ILE A 84 14.57 -4.46 33.44
N GLY A 85 15.87 -4.19 33.60
CA GLY A 85 16.90 -5.24 33.62
C GLY A 85 17.37 -5.69 32.23
N ILE A 86 16.96 -4.98 31.17
CA ILE A 86 17.38 -5.24 29.79
C ILE A 86 18.84 -4.83 29.62
N ARG A 87 19.69 -5.77 29.21
CA ARG A 87 21.09 -5.52 28.91
C ARG A 87 21.24 -4.94 27.50
N VAL A 88 22.02 -3.87 27.38
CA VAL A 88 22.31 -3.23 26.09
C VAL A 88 23.59 -3.82 25.52
N PHE A 89 23.54 -4.37 24.31
CA PHE A 89 24.71 -5.02 23.71
C PHE A 89 24.72 -4.99 22.17
N PHE A 90 25.88 -5.26 21.59
CA PHE A 90 26.08 -5.63 20.19
C PHE A 90 27.18 -6.71 20.12
N ASP A 91 27.32 -7.35 18.96
CA ASP A 91 28.23 -8.48 18.77
C ASP A 91 29.26 -8.15 17.67
N ILE A 92 30.49 -8.64 17.82
CA ILE A 92 31.60 -8.46 16.87
C ILE A 92 32.10 -9.84 16.46
N ARG A 93 32.17 -10.14 15.16
CA ARG A 93 32.66 -11.44 14.70
C ARG A 93 34.17 -11.54 14.91
N VAL A 94 34.62 -12.66 15.48
CA VAL A 94 36.06 -12.96 15.60
C VAL A 94 36.57 -13.47 14.24
N PRO A 95 37.65 -12.90 13.68
CA PRO A 95 38.26 -13.42 12.45
C PRO A 95 38.77 -14.86 12.64
N GLU A 96 38.60 -15.73 11.64
CA GLU A 96 38.92 -17.17 11.76
C GLU A 96 40.40 -17.46 12.05
N LYS A 97 41.31 -16.53 11.70
CA LYS A 97 42.75 -16.68 11.87
C LYS A 97 43.28 -16.06 13.17
N GLU A 98 42.40 -15.59 14.05
CA GLU A 98 42.79 -14.85 15.25
C GLU A 98 42.28 -15.52 16.52
N SER A 99 43.10 -15.54 17.58
CA SER A 99 42.68 -16.04 18.89
C SER A 99 41.67 -15.08 19.54
N VAL A 100 40.74 -15.62 20.32
CA VAL A 100 39.71 -14.81 21.01
C VAL A 100 40.34 -13.80 21.96
N ASP A 101 41.42 -14.19 22.65
CA ASP A 101 42.09 -13.34 23.63
C ASP A 101 42.85 -12.18 22.96
N ASP A 102 43.59 -12.45 21.88
CA ASP A 102 44.28 -11.39 21.12
C ASP A 102 43.28 -10.42 20.51
N PHE A 103 42.20 -10.95 19.93
CA PHE A 103 41.15 -10.13 19.34
C PHE A 103 40.45 -9.29 20.42
N LYS A 104 40.17 -9.87 21.58
CA LYS A 104 39.61 -9.15 22.73
C LYS A 104 40.51 -7.99 23.16
N ILE A 105 41.83 -8.17 23.22
CA ILE A 105 42.78 -7.09 23.53
C ILE A 105 42.70 -5.97 22.49
N LYS A 106 42.57 -6.30 21.20
CA LYS A 106 42.40 -5.28 20.14
C LYS A 106 41.09 -4.50 20.31
N ILE A 107 39.98 -5.19 20.56
CA ILE A 107 38.69 -4.56 20.80
C ILE A 107 38.73 -3.68 22.05
N ASP A 108 39.36 -4.15 23.13
CA ASP A 108 39.49 -3.42 24.40
C ASP A 108 40.25 -2.09 24.20
N LYS A 109 41.37 -2.09 23.45
CA LYS A 109 42.11 -0.86 23.11
C LYS A 109 41.24 0.20 22.40
N ILE A 110 40.35 -0.24 21.51
CA ILE A 110 39.44 0.66 20.78
C ILE A 110 38.35 1.18 21.73
N LEU A 111 37.76 0.30 22.53
CA LEU A 111 36.63 0.66 23.39
C LEU A 111 37.05 1.50 24.60
N CYS A 112 38.19 1.22 25.23
CA CYS A 112 38.74 2.00 26.35
C CYS A 112 38.99 3.48 25.99
N SER A 113 39.30 3.78 24.72
CA SER A 113 39.45 5.16 24.25
C SER A 113 38.14 5.83 23.83
N THR A 114 37.04 5.07 23.76
CA THR A 114 35.75 5.53 23.22
C THR A 114 34.66 5.68 24.29
N ILE A 115 34.58 4.74 25.25
CA ILE A 115 33.54 4.69 26.28
C ILE A 115 34.12 4.31 27.65
N ASN A 116 33.49 4.81 28.72
CA ASN A 116 34.03 4.71 30.07
C ASN A 116 33.86 3.34 30.74
N ALA A 117 32.81 2.60 30.40
CA ALA A 117 32.52 1.33 31.06
C ALA A 117 31.77 0.36 30.14
N TYR A 118 32.28 -0.86 30.03
CA TYR A 118 31.73 -1.93 29.21
C TYR A 118 32.18 -3.30 29.72
N LYS A 119 31.55 -4.37 29.22
CA LYS A 119 31.95 -5.75 29.46
C LYS A 119 32.00 -6.50 28.14
N ILE A 120 33.02 -7.32 27.94
CA ILE A 120 33.17 -8.19 26.76
C ILE A 120 33.04 -9.65 27.19
N GLU A 121 32.17 -10.40 26.53
CA GLU A 121 31.98 -11.85 26.73
C GLU A 121 32.04 -12.59 25.38
N PRO A 122 32.78 -13.70 25.25
CA PRO A 122 32.73 -14.53 24.05
C PRO A 122 31.43 -15.31 23.98
N ILE A 123 30.86 -15.44 22.78
CA ILE A 123 29.67 -16.24 22.48
C ILE A 123 29.86 -16.98 21.16
N GLU A 124 29.02 -17.98 20.89
CA GLU A 124 28.98 -18.70 19.63
C GLU A 124 27.60 -18.59 18.98
N ALA A 125 27.58 -18.32 17.67
CA ALA A 125 26.36 -18.22 16.90
C ALA A 125 26.59 -18.50 15.42
N PHE A 126 25.53 -18.84 14.69
CA PHE A 126 25.59 -18.97 13.24
C PHE A 126 25.62 -17.60 12.57
N PRO A 127 26.54 -17.35 11.62
CA PRO A 127 26.50 -16.16 10.80
C PRO A 127 25.27 -16.18 9.88
N PHE A 128 24.66 -15.00 9.67
CA PHE A 128 23.55 -14.87 8.73
C PHE A 128 23.96 -15.00 7.25
N ARG A 129 25.25 -14.87 6.93
CA ARG A 129 25.76 -14.89 5.55
C ARG A 129 26.74 -16.03 5.37
N SER A 130 26.75 -16.57 4.16
CA SER A 130 27.58 -17.70 3.73
C SER A 130 27.18 -19.01 4.40
N TYR A 131 27.50 -20.12 3.74
CA TYR A 131 27.21 -21.45 4.25
C TYR A 131 28.21 -21.86 5.35
N HIS A 132 27.68 -22.08 6.54
CA HIS A 132 28.44 -22.56 7.70
C HIS A 132 27.71 -23.74 8.36
N THR A 133 28.44 -24.82 8.61
CA THR A 133 27.94 -26.01 9.32
C THR A 133 28.11 -25.91 10.84
N GLU A 134 29.00 -25.03 11.30
CA GLU A 134 29.32 -24.81 12.70
C GLU A 134 29.13 -23.35 13.10
N LYS A 135 28.87 -23.12 14.39
CA LYS A 135 28.80 -21.78 14.96
C LYS A 135 30.17 -21.11 14.89
N LYS A 136 30.17 -19.80 14.75
CA LYS A 136 31.39 -18.96 14.77
C LYS A 136 31.45 -18.16 16.05
N LEU A 137 32.67 -17.80 16.45
CA LEU A 137 32.93 -17.03 17.66
C LEU A 137 32.62 -15.54 17.44
N TYR A 138 31.98 -14.94 18.43
CA TYR A 138 31.69 -13.51 18.51
C TYR A 138 32.10 -12.96 19.88
N LEU A 139 32.50 -11.70 19.93
CA LEU A 139 32.63 -10.93 21.16
C LEU A 139 31.35 -10.10 21.36
N ARG A 140 30.59 -10.41 22.42
CA ARG A 140 29.46 -9.61 22.85
C ARG A 140 29.94 -8.48 23.75
N VAL A 141 29.68 -7.25 23.31
CA VAL A 141 30.02 -6.04 24.05
C VAL A 141 28.77 -5.50 24.73
N PHE A 142 28.75 -5.55 26.05
CA PHE A 142 27.71 -4.94 26.88
C PHE A 142 28.07 -3.50 27.25
N THR A 143 27.09 -2.60 27.14
CA THR A 143 27.19 -1.20 27.55
C THR A 143 26.09 -0.85 28.55
N TYR A 144 26.24 0.27 29.26
CA TYR A 144 25.26 0.73 30.26
C TYR A 144 24.08 1.49 29.67
N GLY A 145 24.19 1.98 28.42
CA GLY A 145 23.12 2.68 27.74
C GLY A 145 23.23 2.63 26.22
N THR A 146 22.17 3.05 25.54
CA THR A 146 22.11 3.06 24.07
C THR A 146 23.02 4.10 23.44
N GLY A 147 23.34 5.18 24.16
CA GLY A 147 24.30 6.21 23.73
C GLY A 147 25.72 5.65 23.62
N ASP A 148 26.23 5.02 24.68
CA ASP A 148 27.54 4.37 24.68
C ASP A 148 27.61 3.23 23.67
N ARG A 149 26.54 2.44 23.56
CA ARG A 149 26.44 1.40 22.52
C ARG A 149 26.64 1.99 21.14
N LYS A 150 26.00 3.12 20.82
CA LYS A 150 26.11 3.76 19.51
C LYS A 150 27.54 4.24 19.25
N LYS A 151 28.20 4.87 20.22
CA LYS A 151 29.59 5.34 20.11
C LYS A 151 30.55 4.17 19.90
N ALA A 152 30.47 3.15 20.75
CA ALA A 152 31.28 1.94 20.67
C ALA A 152 31.08 1.22 19.32
N LEU A 153 29.83 0.99 18.93
CA LEU A 153 29.52 0.34 17.66
C LEU A 153 30.08 1.12 16.47
N GLN A 154 29.99 2.45 16.47
CA GLN A 154 30.55 3.29 15.41
C GLN A 154 32.08 3.16 15.35
N ALA A 155 32.78 3.24 16.49
CA ALA A 155 34.22 3.09 16.55
C ALA A 155 34.69 1.72 16.03
N ILE A 156 33.98 0.65 16.37
CA ILE A 156 34.26 -0.70 15.85
C ILE A 156 34.02 -0.76 14.33
N GLN A 157 32.94 -0.17 13.83
CA GLN A 157 32.61 -0.16 12.40
C GLN A 157 33.54 0.70 11.55
N ASP A 158 34.14 1.75 12.13
CA ASP A 158 35.13 2.62 11.50
C ASP A 158 36.50 1.94 11.36
N ASN A 159 36.75 0.90 12.17
CA ASN A 159 37.88 -0.01 12.02
C ASN A 159 37.55 -1.24 11.14
N ASP A 160 36.44 -1.19 10.39
CA ASP A 160 35.98 -2.21 9.44
C ASP A 160 35.76 -3.63 10.01
N PHE A 161 35.54 -3.75 11.32
CA PHE A 161 35.14 -5.03 11.91
C PHE A 161 33.69 -5.40 11.56
N GLU A 162 33.47 -6.71 11.36
CA GLU A 162 32.14 -7.27 11.12
C GLU A 162 31.34 -7.26 12.44
N THR A 163 30.17 -6.65 12.41
CA THR A 163 29.29 -6.49 13.58
C THR A 163 27.94 -7.13 13.34
N ALA A 164 27.29 -7.59 14.39
CA ALA A 164 25.93 -8.10 14.40
C ALA A 164 25.17 -7.57 15.62
N SER A 165 23.86 -7.81 15.68
CA SER A 165 23.01 -7.27 16.77
C SER A 165 23.14 -5.75 16.90
N ASP A 166 23.29 -5.06 15.77
CA ASP A 166 23.87 -3.71 15.63
C ASP A 166 22.82 -2.63 15.28
N ASP A 167 21.54 -2.83 15.64
CA ASP A 167 20.47 -1.84 15.44
C ASP A 167 20.80 -0.47 16.07
N ILE A 168 21.14 0.55 15.28
CA ILE A 168 21.60 1.85 15.80
C ILE A 168 20.47 2.67 16.45
N PHE A 169 19.36 2.89 15.73
CA PHE A 169 18.31 3.84 16.14
C PHE A 169 17.02 3.16 16.64
N SER A 170 16.99 1.84 16.73
CA SER A 170 15.76 1.09 17.01
C SER A 170 15.98 -0.10 17.94
N PHE A 171 16.75 0.10 19.00
CA PHE A 171 17.06 -0.94 19.97
C PHE A 171 15.79 -1.54 20.62
N HIS A 172 14.74 -0.75 20.82
CA HIS A 172 13.44 -1.26 21.31
C HIS A 172 12.87 -2.36 20.41
N ARG A 173 12.98 -2.24 19.07
CA ARG A 173 12.51 -3.27 18.13
C ARG A 173 13.35 -4.53 18.20
N LYS A 174 14.65 -4.40 18.48
CA LYS A 174 15.55 -5.53 18.70
C LYS A 174 15.09 -6.32 19.93
N ILE A 175 14.89 -5.62 21.04
CA ILE A 175 14.40 -6.27 22.26
C ILE A 175 13.04 -6.94 22.03
N ALA A 176 12.10 -6.24 21.38
CA ALA A 176 10.78 -6.79 21.11
C ALA A 176 10.83 -8.08 20.28
N ARG A 177 11.54 -8.09 19.14
CA ARG A 177 11.59 -9.25 18.25
C ARG A 177 12.36 -10.44 18.85
N GLU A 178 13.43 -10.19 19.60
CA GLU A 178 14.29 -11.25 20.16
C GLU A 178 13.66 -11.91 21.39
N ASN A 179 12.80 -11.19 22.13
CA ASN A 179 12.09 -11.71 23.29
C ASN A 179 10.63 -12.10 22.96
N GLY A 180 10.23 -12.07 21.69
CA GLY A 180 8.88 -12.45 21.27
C GLY A 180 7.77 -11.49 21.75
N ILE A 181 8.08 -10.23 22.08
CA ILE A 181 7.12 -9.25 22.57
C ILE A 181 6.30 -8.71 21.37
N ALA A 182 5.15 -9.33 21.11
CA ALA A 182 4.22 -8.90 20.06
C ALA A 182 3.25 -7.81 20.56
N ILE A 183 2.94 -6.81 19.73
CA ILE A 183 2.05 -5.67 20.05
C ILE A 183 0.62 -5.94 19.56
N SER A 184 0.21 -7.21 19.61
CA SER A 184 -1.19 -7.57 19.42
C SER A 184 -1.47 -8.92 20.07
N VAL A 185 -2.64 -9.03 20.67
CA VAL A 185 -3.19 -10.23 21.31
C VAL A 185 -3.07 -11.45 20.39
N GLU A 186 -2.44 -12.52 20.88
CA GLU A 186 -2.74 -13.88 20.42
C GLU A 186 -4.23 -14.12 20.66
N ASP A 187 -5.00 -14.16 19.58
CA ASP A 187 -6.43 -14.40 19.49
C ASP A 187 -7.25 -14.02 20.74
N LEU A 188 -8.07 -12.97 20.66
CA LEU A 188 -9.13 -12.68 21.65
C LEU A 188 -9.98 -13.92 21.99
N LYS A 189 -9.98 -14.93 21.10
CA LYS A 189 -10.52 -16.27 21.30
C LYS A 189 -9.81 -17.07 22.40
N MET A 190 -8.47 -17.09 22.46
CA MET A 190 -7.71 -17.73 23.56
C MET A 190 -7.94 -17.01 24.90
N ILE A 191 -8.07 -15.68 24.89
CA ILE A 191 -8.48 -14.92 26.08
C ILE A 191 -9.91 -15.29 26.47
N SER A 192 -10.83 -15.43 25.52
CA SER A 192 -12.21 -15.84 25.78
C SER A 192 -12.35 -17.28 26.28
N ASP A 193 -11.42 -18.17 25.93
CA ASP A 193 -11.40 -19.55 26.46
C ASP A 193 -10.94 -19.58 27.93
N ARG A 194 -10.07 -18.65 28.34
CA ARG A 194 -9.63 -18.47 29.74
C ARG A 194 -10.59 -17.63 30.58
N PHE A 195 -11.27 -16.68 29.95
CA PHE A 195 -12.27 -15.79 30.52
C PHE A 195 -13.56 -15.91 29.69
N PRO A 196 -14.45 -16.88 29.97
CA PRO A 196 -15.62 -17.17 29.14
C PRO A 196 -16.66 -16.05 29.20
N LEU A 197 -16.48 -15.02 28.37
CA LEU A 197 -17.35 -13.86 28.29
C LEU A 197 -17.71 -13.52 26.84
N PRO A 198 -19.01 -13.36 26.52
CA PRO A 198 -19.45 -12.72 25.26
C PRO A 198 -18.89 -11.30 25.06
N ALA A 199 -18.49 -10.63 26.15
CA ALA A 199 -17.94 -9.27 26.16
C ALA A 199 -16.50 -9.14 25.63
N LEU A 200 -15.74 -10.24 25.52
CA LEU A 200 -14.34 -10.28 25.07
C LEU A 200 -14.16 -10.41 23.54
N ILE A 201 -15.26 -10.38 22.78
CA ILE A 201 -15.23 -10.58 21.32
C ILE A 201 -14.78 -9.31 20.57
N ARG A 202 -14.82 -8.14 21.22
CA ARG A 202 -14.53 -6.84 20.59
C ARG A 202 -13.47 -6.07 21.35
N ASP A 203 -12.60 -5.40 20.61
CA ASP A 203 -11.54 -4.60 21.19
C ASP A 203 -12.07 -3.27 21.73
N ARG A 204 -11.73 -3.01 23.00
CA ARG A 204 -12.07 -1.80 23.76
C ARG A 204 -10.98 -0.74 23.74
N THR A 205 -10.14 -0.72 22.71
CA THR A 205 -9.28 0.42 22.43
C THR A 205 -10.15 1.63 22.07
N LEU A 206 -9.95 2.74 22.78
CA LEU A 206 -10.66 3.99 22.53
C LEU A 206 -10.05 4.71 21.32
N ILE A 207 -10.91 5.14 20.40
CA ILE A 207 -10.56 5.92 19.22
C ILE A 207 -11.15 7.32 19.35
N LEU A 208 -10.30 8.33 19.18
CA LEU A 208 -10.71 9.72 19.03
C LEU A 208 -10.54 10.11 17.56
N THR A 209 -11.61 10.60 16.94
CA THR A 209 -11.54 11.29 15.66
C THR A 209 -11.96 12.73 15.84
N TRP A 210 -11.39 13.64 15.06
CA TRP A 210 -11.63 15.06 15.19
C TRP A 210 -11.46 15.78 13.86
N ASP A 211 -12.09 16.95 13.77
CA ASP A 211 -12.03 17.87 12.65
C ASP A 211 -12.02 19.31 13.17
N ILE A 212 -11.50 20.26 12.37
CA ILE A 212 -11.36 21.67 12.77
C ILE A 212 -11.87 22.60 11.69
N GLU A 213 -12.36 23.77 12.11
CA GLU A 213 -12.74 24.84 11.20
C GLU A 213 -11.95 26.11 11.48
N THR A 214 -11.57 26.80 10.40
CA THR A 214 -10.71 27.98 10.45
C THR A 214 -11.26 29.12 9.61
N GLN A 215 -10.86 30.34 9.96
CA GLN A 215 -11.11 31.53 9.17
C GLN A 215 -9.80 32.26 8.86
N SER A 216 -9.64 32.64 7.59
CA SER A 216 -8.61 33.60 7.13
C SER A 216 -9.19 35.01 7.05
N ARG A 217 -8.38 36.03 7.34
CA ARG A 217 -8.76 37.44 7.15
C ARG A 217 -8.64 37.92 5.69
N GLU A 218 -7.82 37.28 4.86
CA GLU A 218 -7.64 37.67 3.46
C GLU A 218 -8.64 36.93 2.55
N LEU A 219 -9.51 37.70 1.90
CA LEU A 219 -10.57 37.20 1.04
C LEU A 219 -9.97 36.43 -0.16
N GLY A 220 -9.99 35.10 -0.08
CA GLY A 220 -9.51 34.20 -1.14
C GLY A 220 -8.24 33.42 -0.83
N GLU A 221 -7.61 33.64 0.34
CA GLU A 221 -6.42 32.91 0.78
C GLU A 221 -6.73 31.90 1.90
N PHE A 222 -6.13 30.72 1.88
CA PHE A 222 -6.30 29.71 2.92
C PHE A 222 -5.59 30.13 4.22
N ALA A 223 -6.15 29.74 5.37
CA ALA A 223 -5.54 30.02 6.67
C ALA A 223 -4.14 29.40 6.80
N GLU A 224 -3.13 30.22 7.14
CA GLU A 224 -1.76 29.80 7.38
C GLU A 224 -1.45 29.70 8.87
N VAL A 225 -0.80 28.60 9.27
CA VAL A 225 -0.48 28.27 10.68
C VAL A 225 0.36 29.35 11.38
N HIS A 226 1.11 30.15 10.63
CA HIS A 226 2.00 31.20 11.15
C HIS A 226 1.40 32.61 11.11
N ASN A 227 0.25 32.77 10.46
CA ASN A 227 -0.47 34.04 10.45
C ASN A 227 -1.29 34.17 11.74
N LYS A 228 -0.90 35.12 12.60
CA LYS A 228 -1.61 35.35 13.88
C LYS A 228 -3.03 35.88 13.71
N GLU A 229 -3.36 36.34 12.50
CA GLU A 229 -4.67 36.87 12.16
C GLU A 229 -5.66 35.78 11.72
N ASP A 230 -5.18 34.55 11.48
CA ASP A 230 -6.01 33.40 11.14
C ASP A 230 -6.41 32.65 12.41
N ASN A 231 -7.70 32.32 12.54
CA ASN A 231 -8.26 31.75 13.76
C ASN A 231 -8.82 30.35 13.53
N VAL A 232 -8.57 29.43 14.46
CA VAL A 232 -9.34 28.19 14.61
C VAL A 232 -10.52 28.52 15.51
N PHE A 233 -11.73 28.44 15.00
CA PHE A 233 -12.91 28.84 15.77
C PHE A 233 -13.76 27.67 16.26
N MET A 234 -13.52 26.47 15.71
CA MET A 234 -14.28 25.27 16.06
C MET A 234 -13.43 24.01 15.97
N ILE A 235 -13.63 23.10 16.94
CA ILE A 235 -13.03 21.76 16.96
C ILE A 235 -14.14 20.78 17.31
N CYS A 236 -14.45 19.85 16.42
CA CYS A 236 -15.42 18.79 16.68
C CYS A 236 -14.71 17.45 16.88
N MET A 237 -15.16 16.69 17.86
CA MET A 237 -14.55 15.43 18.28
C MET A 237 -15.60 14.35 18.45
N THR A 238 -15.25 13.12 18.09
CA THR A 238 -16.07 11.94 18.33
C THR A 238 -15.23 10.81 18.91
N LEU A 239 -15.76 10.18 19.96
CA LEU A 239 -15.11 9.11 20.72
C LEU A 239 -15.80 7.79 20.44
N HIS A 240 -15.03 6.73 20.18
CA HIS A 240 -15.54 5.44 19.73
C HIS A 240 -14.81 4.27 20.38
N TRP A 241 -15.48 3.14 20.49
CA TRP A 241 -14.77 1.85 20.53
C TRP A 241 -14.20 1.56 19.14
N LYS A 242 -13.00 0.98 19.07
CA LYS A 242 -12.29 0.74 17.78
C LYS A 242 -13.15 0.07 16.72
N ASP A 243 -13.94 -0.94 17.10
CA ASP A 243 -14.78 -1.73 16.18
C ASP A 243 -16.20 -1.19 16.00
N ASP A 244 -16.56 -0.07 16.63
CA ASP A 244 -17.89 0.52 16.55
C ASP A 244 -17.87 1.83 15.73
N PRO A 245 -18.68 1.95 14.66
CA PRO A 245 -18.83 3.21 13.95
C PRO A 245 -19.65 4.23 14.74
N LYS A 246 -20.43 3.81 15.75
CA LYS A 246 -21.23 4.71 16.56
C LYS A 246 -20.38 5.36 17.65
N PRO A 247 -20.51 6.68 17.87
CA PRO A 247 -19.77 7.37 18.91
C PRO A 247 -20.38 7.09 20.29
N LEU A 248 -19.50 6.96 21.28
CA LEU A 248 -19.80 6.97 22.71
C LEU A 248 -20.14 8.37 23.18
N LYS A 249 -19.38 9.37 22.72
CA LYS A 249 -19.60 10.80 23.00
C LYS A 249 -19.23 11.62 21.75
N GLN A 250 -19.92 12.74 21.58
CA GLN A 250 -19.64 13.76 20.58
C GLN A 250 -19.43 15.09 21.30
N ILE A 251 -18.42 15.86 20.92
CA ILE A 251 -18.05 17.10 21.60
C ILE A 251 -17.77 18.17 20.53
N CYS A 252 -18.37 19.35 20.68
CA CYS A 252 -18.11 20.54 19.86
C CYS A 252 -17.48 21.62 20.74
N LEU A 253 -16.21 21.93 20.51
CA LEU A 253 -15.54 23.10 21.08
C LEU A 253 -15.73 24.27 20.13
N VAL A 254 -16.21 25.41 20.61
CA VAL A 254 -16.48 26.60 19.79
C VAL A 254 -16.18 27.88 20.57
N ASP A 255 -15.69 28.93 19.90
CA ASP A 255 -15.40 30.24 20.52
C ASP A 255 -16.62 31.18 20.59
N LEU A 256 -17.62 30.97 19.72
CA LEU A 256 -18.88 31.72 19.66
C LEU A 256 -20.08 30.88 20.10
N GLU A 257 -21.19 31.56 20.42
CA GLU A 257 -22.44 30.90 20.76
C GLU A 257 -23.02 30.11 19.59
N THR A 258 -23.54 28.92 19.89
CA THR A 258 -24.17 28.01 18.94
C THR A 258 -25.43 27.43 19.54
N ALA A 259 -26.42 27.10 18.70
CA ALA A 259 -27.66 26.49 19.18
C ALA A 259 -27.36 25.13 19.84
N PRO A 260 -27.95 24.84 21.02
CA PRO A 260 -27.67 23.61 21.75
C PRO A 260 -28.29 22.39 21.03
N ASP A 261 -27.58 21.27 20.99
CA ASP A 261 -28.02 20.03 20.33
C ASP A 261 -27.87 18.83 21.28
N PRO A 262 -28.91 18.00 21.49
CA PRO A 262 -28.83 16.87 22.40
C PRO A 262 -27.94 15.72 21.90
N ARG A 263 -27.44 15.78 20.66
CA ARG A 263 -26.55 14.75 20.09
C ARG A 263 -25.10 14.90 20.52
N TRP A 264 -24.68 16.09 20.95
CA TRP A 264 -23.30 16.36 21.38
C TRP A 264 -23.24 17.31 22.58
N ILE A 265 -22.07 17.34 23.22
CA ILE A 265 -21.75 18.30 24.28
C ILE A 265 -21.13 19.53 23.62
N THR A 266 -21.74 20.69 23.81
CA THR A 266 -21.17 21.97 23.36
C THR A 266 -20.31 22.56 24.47
N VAL A 267 -19.06 22.88 24.15
CA VAL A 267 -18.16 23.62 25.05
C VAL A 267 -17.86 24.97 24.41
N GLN A 268 -18.40 26.02 25.00
CA GLN A 268 -18.16 27.39 24.55
C GLN A 268 -16.94 27.97 25.28
N MET A 269 -15.91 28.30 24.52
CA MET A 269 -14.69 28.92 25.01
C MET A 269 -14.90 30.44 25.14
N THR A 270 -14.69 31.00 26.33
CA THR A 270 -14.84 32.44 26.55
C THR A 270 -13.52 33.22 26.43
N GLY A 271 -12.48 32.62 25.84
CA GLY A 271 -11.19 33.25 25.55
C GLY A 271 -10.69 32.83 24.16
N ASP A 272 -9.84 33.65 23.52
CA ASP A 272 -9.29 33.36 22.20
C ASP A 272 -8.58 32.00 22.19
N PHE A 273 -8.77 31.20 21.13
CA PHE A 273 -7.90 30.07 20.79
C PHE A 273 -6.50 30.63 20.47
N LYS A 274 -5.71 30.95 21.50
CA LYS A 274 -4.32 31.38 21.31
C LYS A 274 -3.61 30.27 20.54
N SER A 275 -2.91 30.69 19.48
CA SER A 275 -2.09 29.95 18.50
C SER A 275 -2.28 28.43 18.33
N SER A 276 -2.11 27.95 17.10
CA SER A 276 -2.07 26.51 16.78
C SER A 276 -1.15 25.66 17.70
N GLU A 277 -0.09 26.26 18.27
CA GLU A 277 0.81 25.65 19.25
C GLU A 277 0.18 25.44 20.64
N GLU A 278 -0.69 26.35 21.10
CA GLU A 278 -1.41 26.20 22.38
C GLU A 278 -2.63 25.26 22.24
N ILE A 279 -3.30 25.24 21.07
CA ILE A 279 -4.33 24.24 20.73
C ILE A 279 -3.73 22.82 20.69
N GLN A 280 -2.52 22.69 20.14
CA GLN A 280 -1.77 21.42 20.19
C GLN A 280 -1.38 21.01 21.61
N LYS A 281 -1.20 21.93 22.55
CA LYS A 281 -0.98 21.58 23.97
C LYS A 281 -2.29 21.17 24.67
N TRP A 282 -3.37 21.88 24.36
CA TRP A 282 -4.71 21.63 24.87
C TRP A 282 -5.29 20.27 24.46
N ASN A 283 -5.07 19.84 23.22
CA ASN A 283 -5.60 18.58 22.68
C ASN A 283 -5.04 17.32 23.34
N TYR A 284 -3.98 17.42 24.16
CA TYR A 284 -3.20 16.24 24.53
C TYR A 284 -2.88 16.09 26.01
N TYR A 285 -3.00 17.14 26.81
CA TYR A 285 -2.87 17.06 28.26
C TYR A 285 -4.20 17.38 28.94
N GLY A 286 -4.94 16.35 29.32
CA GLY A 286 -5.79 16.44 30.51
C GLY A 286 -4.92 16.58 31.77
N LYS A 287 -4.05 17.60 31.82
CA LYS A 287 -3.14 17.98 32.91
C LYS A 287 -2.60 19.38 32.62
N ILE A 288 -3.17 20.39 33.28
CA ILE A 288 -2.47 21.67 33.48
C ILE A 288 -2.37 21.86 34.99
N GLY A 289 -1.13 21.87 35.47
CA GLY A 289 -0.80 21.92 36.88
C GLY A 289 0.70 21.74 37.13
N VAL A 290 1.56 22.35 36.30
CA VAL A 290 2.95 22.63 36.69
C VAL A 290 3.31 24.00 36.15
N ASN A 291 3.65 24.92 37.06
CA ASN A 291 4.19 26.23 36.75
C ASN A 291 5.49 26.07 35.94
N SER A 292 5.48 26.39 34.64
CA SER A 292 6.73 26.64 33.90
C SER A 292 6.79 28.10 33.47
N LYS A 293 7.58 28.88 34.22
CA LYS A 293 8.09 30.17 33.76
C LYS A 293 8.98 29.95 32.52
N ASN A 294 8.89 30.91 31.60
CA ASN A 294 9.96 31.40 30.72
C ASN A 294 10.27 30.76 29.33
N THR A 295 10.04 31.63 28.33
CA THR A 295 10.93 32.07 27.23
C THR A 295 11.42 31.09 26.16
N PHE A 296 10.85 31.23 24.96
CA PHE A 296 11.56 30.96 23.70
C PHE A 296 11.99 32.27 23.03
N ARG A 297 13.21 32.73 23.34
CA ARG A 297 13.99 33.61 22.46
C ARG A 297 15.09 32.75 21.84
N LYS A 298 15.04 32.53 20.53
CA LYS A 298 16.17 31.98 19.76
C LYS A 298 17.40 32.86 20.00
N LYS A 299 18.36 32.39 20.82
CA LYS A 299 19.76 32.80 20.66
C LYS A 299 20.44 31.76 19.78
N LYS A 300 20.88 32.21 18.60
CA LYS A 300 21.85 31.48 17.77
C LYS A 300 23.15 31.37 18.57
N GLY A 301 23.62 30.15 18.79
CA GLY A 301 24.95 29.85 19.32
C GLY A 301 24.98 29.59 20.83
N ALA A 302 24.77 28.34 21.24
CA ALA A 302 25.39 27.70 22.40
C ALA A 302 25.09 26.20 22.38
N THR A 303 26.02 25.43 22.94
CA THR A 303 26.22 23.98 22.94
C THR A 303 25.04 23.12 23.40
N ASP A 304 24.99 21.91 22.83
CA ASP A 304 24.12 20.79 23.20
C ASP A 304 24.07 20.59 24.72
N ASN A 305 22.94 20.94 25.34
CA ASN A 305 22.54 20.40 26.63
C ASN A 305 21.14 19.80 26.47
N GLU A 306 21.07 18.52 26.80
CA GLU A 306 19.85 17.71 26.90
C GLU A 306 18.99 18.23 28.06
N GLU A 307 17.97 19.06 27.79
CA GLU A 307 16.82 19.20 28.69
C GLU A 307 15.57 19.71 27.92
N GLU A 308 14.45 19.03 28.20
CA GLU A 308 13.06 19.25 27.74
C GLU A 308 12.75 19.09 26.24
N GLU A 309 12.70 17.82 25.80
CA GLU A 309 12.35 17.40 24.43
C GLU A 309 10.97 16.72 24.33
N GLU A 310 9.94 17.25 25.00
CA GLU A 310 8.73 16.46 25.27
C GLU A 310 7.73 16.37 24.08
N PHE A 311 7.77 17.27 23.10
CA PHE A 311 6.82 17.28 21.97
C PHE A 311 7.46 17.63 20.62
N ARG A 312 7.94 16.63 19.88
CA ARG A 312 8.45 16.83 18.51
C ARG A 312 7.37 16.59 17.48
N VAL A 313 7.01 17.65 16.74
CA VAL A 313 6.29 17.52 15.45
C VAL A 313 7.24 16.87 14.44
N GLN A 314 6.90 15.67 13.96
CA GLN A 314 7.78 14.93 13.05
C GLN A 314 7.10 14.71 11.69
N PRO A 315 7.63 15.29 10.60
CA PRO A 315 7.17 14.93 9.26
C PRO A 315 7.69 13.54 8.90
N ILE A 316 6.80 12.64 8.50
CA ILE A 316 7.14 11.34 7.94
C ILE A 316 6.72 11.28 6.48
N LYS A 317 7.70 10.93 5.63
CA LYS A 317 7.45 10.59 4.24
C LYS A 317 6.93 9.16 4.14
N VAL A 318 5.70 9.02 3.69
CA VAL A 318 5.00 7.75 3.46
C VAL A 318 4.94 7.48 1.96
N LYS A 319 5.41 6.31 1.54
CA LYS A 319 5.25 5.87 0.15
C LYS A 319 3.83 5.32 -0.05
N ILE A 320 3.08 5.89 -0.99
CA ILE A 320 1.70 5.46 -1.32
C ILE A 320 1.75 4.43 -2.46
N CYS A 321 2.43 4.77 -3.55
CA CYS A 321 2.69 3.91 -4.69
C CYS A 321 4.13 4.17 -5.22
N PRO A 322 4.63 3.45 -6.24
CA PRO A 322 5.95 3.73 -6.81
C PRO A 322 6.13 5.19 -7.25
N GLU A 323 5.06 5.84 -7.72
CA GLU A 323 5.06 7.18 -8.30
C GLU A 323 4.72 8.31 -7.30
N GLU A 324 4.11 7.99 -6.15
CA GLU A 324 3.61 8.97 -5.17
C GLU A 324 4.16 8.74 -3.76
N ASN A 325 4.62 9.83 -3.15
CA ASN A 325 4.90 9.92 -1.72
C ASN A 325 3.99 10.97 -1.10
N PHE A 326 3.57 10.73 0.13
CA PHE A 326 2.80 11.65 0.96
C PHE A 326 3.63 12.04 2.18
N ILE A 327 3.55 13.29 2.62
CA ILE A 327 4.19 13.73 3.87
C ILE A 327 3.06 13.89 4.89
N SER A 328 3.10 13.12 5.96
CA SER A 328 2.18 13.24 7.09
C SER A 328 2.95 13.82 8.26
N THR A 329 2.35 14.76 8.97
CA THR A 329 2.95 15.46 10.10
C THR A 329 2.05 15.25 11.31
N PHE A 330 2.62 14.81 12.42
CA PHE A 330 1.88 14.55 13.64
C PHE A 330 2.75 14.85 14.85
N LEU A 331 2.08 15.04 15.99
CA LEU A 331 2.71 15.06 17.29
C LEU A 331 2.78 13.63 17.83
N LYS A 332 3.98 13.15 18.19
CA LYS A 332 4.14 11.80 18.75
C LYS A 332 3.99 11.85 20.27
N ILE A 333 2.96 11.19 20.79
CA ILE A 333 2.69 11.11 22.23
C ILE A 333 2.80 9.66 22.69
N PRO A 334 3.54 9.37 23.77
CA PRO A 334 3.64 8.03 24.29
C PRO A 334 2.27 7.41 24.59
N GLY A 335 2.01 6.23 24.02
CA GLY A 335 0.75 5.49 24.20
C GLY A 335 -0.41 5.95 23.33
N CYS A 336 -0.24 7.02 22.53
CA CYS A 336 -1.22 7.45 21.54
C CYS A 336 -0.68 7.20 20.12
N VAL A 337 -1.42 6.44 19.31
CA VAL A 337 -1.01 6.11 17.94
C VAL A 337 -1.78 6.98 16.96
N PRO A 338 -1.16 8.03 16.36
CA PRO A 338 -1.82 8.80 15.31
C PRO A 338 -2.00 7.94 14.06
N ILE A 339 -3.19 7.97 13.47
CA ILE A 339 -3.48 7.29 12.20
C ILE A 339 -4.18 8.27 11.27
N ASP A 340 -3.51 8.62 10.17
CA ASP A 340 -4.05 9.51 9.15
C ASP A 340 -4.97 8.71 8.20
N VAL A 341 -6.28 8.95 8.30
CA VAL A 341 -7.30 8.26 7.49
C VAL A 341 -7.06 8.47 6.00
N ARG A 342 -6.64 9.67 5.59
CA ARG A 342 -6.36 9.97 4.18
C ARG A 342 -5.19 9.14 3.67
N VAL A 343 -4.13 8.98 4.46
CA VAL A 343 -3.00 8.10 4.11
C VAL A 343 -3.45 6.64 3.98
N CYS A 344 -4.31 6.17 4.89
CA CYS A 344 -4.84 4.80 4.85
C CYS A 344 -5.60 4.54 3.55
N PHE A 345 -6.51 5.44 3.19
CA PHE A 345 -7.36 5.28 2.01
C PHE A 345 -6.61 5.50 0.69
N LYS A 346 -5.60 6.37 0.67
CA LYS A 346 -4.67 6.45 -0.46
C LYS A 346 -3.91 5.14 -0.70
N LYS A 347 -3.48 4.44 0.36
CA LYS A 347 -2.81 3.13 0.24
C LYS A 347 -3.76 2.01 -0.19
N LEU A 348 -5.00 2.02 0.28
CA LEU A 348 -6.02 1.03 -0.10
C LEU A 348 -6.47 1.17 -1.54
N TYR A 349 -6.46 2.40 -2.05
CA TYR A 349 -6.90 2.73 -3.40
C TYR A 349 -5.80 3.44 -4.20
N PRO A 350 -4.66 2.76 -4.47
CA PRO A 350 -3.49 3.36 -5.10
C PRO A 350 -3.62 3.49 -6.63
N ARG A 351 -4.74 3.01 -7.22
CA ARG A 351 -4.97 3.03 -8.68
C ARG A 351 -5.56 4.36 -9.12
N ALA A 352 -5.10 4.82 -10.29
CA ALA A 352 -5.49 6.04 -11.00
C ALA A 352 -7.00 6.31 -11.20
N GLU A 353 -7.89 5.33 -10.97
CA GLU A 353 -9.34 5.54 -10.92
C GLU A 353 -9.79 6.33 -9.67
N VAL A 354 -9.00 6.29 -8.60
CA VAL A 354 -9.25 6.93 -7.30
C VAL A 354 -8.50 8.25 -7.15
N ASP A 355 -7.45 8.48 -7.94
CA ASP A 355 -6.57 9.64 -7.77
C ASP A 355 -7.13 10.98 -8.32
N ARG A 356 -8.44 11.18 -8.38
CA ARG A 356 -9.02 12.48 -8.80
C ARG A 356 -9.89 13.14 -7.73
N LYS A 357 -10.25 12.41 -6.68
CA LYS A 357 -10.87 12.97 -5.47
C LYS A 357 -10.30 12.20 -4.27
N SER A 358 -9.48 12.87 -3.46
CA SER A 358 -9.01 12.33 -2.16
C SER A 358 -9.78 12.94 -0.99
N SER A 359 -10.98 13.45 -1.27
CA SER A 359 -11.86 14.00 -0.27
C SER A 359 -12.55 12.88 0.49
N LEU A 360 -12.97 13.21 1.70
CA LEU A 360 -13.77 12.32 2.54
C LEU A 360 -15.03 11.83 1.81
N ALA A 361 -15.77 12.74 1.16
CA ALA A 361 -16.97 12.43 0.37
C ALA A 361 -16.73 11.37 -0.72
N PHE A 362 -15.57 11.40 -1.37
CA PHE A 362 -15.23 10.41 -2.39
C PHE A 362 -15.04 9.02 -1.79
N TYR A 363 -14.29 8.91 -0.69
CA TYR A 363 -14.03 7.62 -0.05
C TYR A 363 -15.29 7.02 0.57
N LEU A 364 -16.20 7.86 1.09
CA LEU A 364 -17.54 7.43 1.54
C LEU A 364 -18.31 6.76 0.40
N LYS A 365 -18.43 7.44 -0.75
CA LYS A 365 -19.09 6.88 -1.93
C LYS A 365 -18.43 5.58 -2.40
N LYS A 366 -17.09 5.53 -2.44
CA LYS A 366 -16.34 4.33 -2.87
C LYS A 366 -16.57 3.14 -1.93
N CYS A 367 -16.86 3.41 -0.66
CA CYS A 367 -17.17 2.39 0.34
C CYS A 367 -18.67 2.07 0.45
N GLY A 368 -19.53 2.72 -0.37
CA GLY A 368 -20.98 2.58 -0.27
C GLY A 368 -21.54 3.03 1.08
N LEU A 369 -20.93 4.07 1.66
CA LEU A 369 -21.42 4.78 2.84
C LEU A 369 -22.23 6.00 2.40
N ASP A 370 -23.06 6.51 3.30
CA ASP A 370 -23.85 7.72 3.05
C ASP A 370 -22.94 8.89 2.69
N GLY A 371 -23.39 9.70 1.74
CA GLY A 371 -22.70 10.93 1.39
C GLY A 371 -22.67 11.93 2.55
N LYS A 372 -21.81 12.91 2.43
CA LYS A 372 -21.86 14.12 3.25
C LYS A 372 -22.22 15.33 2.38
N ALA A 373 -22.93 16.30 2.96
CA ALA A 373 -23.08 17.60 2.34
C ALA A 373 -21.76 18.38 2.55
N ASP A 374 -21.19 18.94 1.49
CA ASP A 374 -20.02 19.82 1.60
C ASP A 374 -20.49 21.25 1.90
N MET A 375 -19.84 21.92 2.86
CA MET A 375 -20.05 23.35 3.13
C MET A 375 -18.92 24.16 2.48
N PRO A 376 -19.20 25.04 1.50
CA PRO A 376 -18.20 25.92 0.93
C PRO A 376 -17.57 26.83 2.00
N TYR A 377 -16.24 26.96 2.01
CA TYR A 377 -15.52 27.74 3.03
C TYR A 377 -15.97 29.21 3.09
N ASN A 378 -16.33 29.81 1.95
CA ASN A 378 -16.87 31.17 1.89
C ASN A 378 -18.24 31.29 2.59
N LYS A 379 -19.10 30.27 2.49
CA LYS A 379 -20.37 30.22 3.24
C LYS A 379 -20.08 30.13 4.74
N MET A 380 -19.15 29.27 5.13
CA MET A 380 -18.76 29.08 6.53
C MET A 380 -18.15 30.35 7.14
N TRP A 381 -17.23 31.01 6.43
CA TRP A 381 -16.62 32.27 6.87
C TRP A 381 -17.64 33.39 6.99
N ARG A 382 -18.61 33.45 6.07
CA ARG A 382 -19.71 34.41 6.18
C ARG A 382 -20.53 34.16 7.43
N ILE A 383 -20.94 32.91 7.69
CA ILE A 383 -21.68 32.53 8.90
C ILE A 383 -20.92 32.95 10.16
N TYR A 384 -19.63 32.63 10.25
CA TYR A 384 -18.81 32.97 11.41
C TYR A 384 -18.65 34.49 11.57
N SER A 385 -18.38 35.23 10.49
CA SER A 385 -18.29 36.70 10.53
C SER A 385 -19.60 37.37 10.94
N GLU A 386 -20.74 36.88 10.45
CA GLU A 386 -22.07 37.35 10.84
C GLU A 386 -22.35 37.07 12.32
N ALA A 387 -22.01 35.88 12.82
CA ALA A 387 -22.15 35.54 14.24
C ALA A 387 -21.27 36.42 15.13
N LYS A 388 -20.02 36.68 14.71
CA LYS A 388 -19.06 37.55 15.41
C LYS A 388 -19.49 39.03 15.42
N ALA A 389 -20.18 39.49 14.37
CA ALA A 389 -20.75 40.85 14.34
C ALA A 389 -22.05 40.94 15.16
N GLY A 390 -22.88 39.89 15.10
CA GLY A 390 -24.20 39.79 15.73
C GLY A 390 -24.19 39.71 17.26
N THR A 391 -23.06 39.41 17.90
CA THR A 391 -22.89 39.56 19.36
C THR A 391 -23.08 41.00 19.85
N SER A 392 -23.16 41.98 18.95
CA SER A 392 -23.36 43.41 19.24
C SER A 392 -24.82 43.88 19.15
N LEU A 393 -25.75 43.10 18.58
CA LEU A 393 -27.14 43.51 18.26
C LEU A 393 -28.15 42.41 18.66
N ARG A 394 -29.09 42.71 19.57
CA ARG A 394 -29.99 41.71 20.20
C ARG A 394 -31.05 41.07 19.30
N GLU A 395 -31.41 41.67 18.15
CA GLU A 395 -32.57 41.22 17.35
C GLU A 395 -32.25 40.13 16.30
N SER A 396 -30.97 39.82 16.01
CA SER A 396 -30.55 38.78 15.05
C SER A 396 -29.90 37.54 15.68
N HIS A 397 -29.90 37.44 17.01
CA HIS A 397 -29.06 36.50 17.75
C HIS A 397 -29.47 35.03 17.61
N SER A 398 -30.77 34.72 17.50
CA SER A 398 -31.24 33.33 17.35
C SER A 398 -30.89 32.72 15.99
N SER A 399 -30.84 33.51 14.91
CA SER A 399 -30.54 32.99 13.56
C SER A 399 -29.04 32.78 13.35
N THR A 400 -28.19 33.62 13.95
CA THR A 400 -26.73 33.44 13.92
C THR A 400 -26.30 32.19 14.70
N MET A 401 -26.91 31.93 15.86
CA MET A 401 -26.68 30.69 16.64
C MET A 401 -27.09 29.43 15.86
N GLN A 402 -28.20 29.48 15.12
CA GLN A 402 -28.64 28.38 14.25
C GLN A 402 -27.68 28.14 13.08
N ASN A 403 -27.16 29.20 12.46
CA ASN A 403 -26.17 29.07 11.40
C ASN A 403 -24.84 28.50 11.93
N MET A 404 -24.38 28.92 13.12
CA MET A 404 -23.21 28.32 13.79
C MET A 404 -23.44 26.85 14.15
N HIS A 405 -24.67 26.47 14.48
CA HIS A 405 -25.06 25.07 14.68
C HIS A 405 -24.95 24.25 13.38
N GLU A 406 -25.29 24.82 12.21
CA GLU A 406 -25.06 24.13 10.93
C GLU A 406 -23.58 23.85 10.69
N VAL A 407 -22.69 24.78 11.07
CA VAL A 407 -21.23 24.61 10.97
C VAL A 407 -20.75 23.51 11.94
N ALA A 408 -21.23 23.51 13.18
CA ALA A 408 -20.94 22.47 14.17
C ALA A 408 -21.41 21.09 13.70
N TYR A 409 -22.61 21.01 13.15
CA TYR A 409 -23.15 19.77 12.60
C TYR A 409 -22.29 19.25 11.45
N TYR A 410 -21.87 20.13 10.54
CA TYR A 410 -20.98 19.78 9.44
C TYR A 410 -19.64 19.21 9.95
N CYS A 411 -18.98 19.89 10.88
CA CYS A 411 -17.68 19.50 11.42
C CYS A 411 -17.76 18.18 12.23
N ILE A 412 -18.82 17.96 13.02
CA ILE A 412 -19.06 16.67 13.71
C ILE A 412 -19.23 15.52 12.72
N ILE A 413 -19.97 15.73 11.63
CA ILE A 413 -20.17 14.71 10.61
C ILE A 413 -18.82 14.35 9.96
N ASP A 414 -17.95 15.31 9.66
CA ASP A 414 -16.63 15.04 9.08
C ASP A 414 -15.75 14.19 10.00
N ALA A 415 -15.72 14.48 11.30
CA ALA A 415 -15.05 13.64 12.29
C ALA A 415 -15.65 12.22 12.31
N LEU A 416 -16.98 12.09 12.45
CA LEU A 416 -17.68 10.81 12.52
C LEU A 416 -17.41 9.91 11.29
N ARG A 417 -17.48 10.49 10.08
CA ARG A 417 -17.29 9.76 8.82
C ARG A 417 -15.88 9.18 8.68
N CYS A 418 -14.89 9.75 9.36
CA CYS A 418 -13.54 9.17 9.40
C CYS A 418 -13.54 7.80 10.09
N GLN A 419 -14.22 7.65 11.23
CA GLN A 419 -14.30 6.36 11.94
C GLN A 419 -15.11 5.32 11.15
N GLU A 420 -16.23 5.73 10.54
CA GLU A 420 -17.04 4.82 9.71
C GLU A 420 -16.23 4.19 8.58
N LEU A 421 -15.38 4.99 7.93
CA LEU A 421 -14.45 4.53 6.90
C LEU A 421 -13.45 3.50 7.46
N MET A 422 -12.83 3.81 8.59
CA MET A 422 -11.82 2.94 9.23
C MET A 422 -12.42 1.58 9.62
N VAL A 423 -13.64 1.57 10.18
CA VAL A 423 -14.37 0.34 10.54
C VAL A 423 -14.81 -0.42 9.29
N LYS A 424 -15.38 0.27 8.28
CA LYS A 424 -15.87 -0.35 7.04
C LYS A 424 -14.80 -1.13 6.30
N ARG A 425 -13.56 -0.64 6.32
CA ARG A 425 -12.39 -1.28 5.69
C ARG A 425 -11.53 -2.09 6.66
N ASN A 426 -11.87 -2.10 7.94
CA ASN A 426 -11.20 -2.86 8.99
C ASN A 426 -9.67 -2.61 9.08
N ILE A 427 -9.28 -1.34 8.94
CA ILE A 427 -7.89 -0.95 8.69
C ILE A 427 -6.98 -1.17 9.89
N ILE A 428 -7.46 -0.85 11.10
CA ILE A 428 -6.65 -0.98 12.32
C ILE A 428 -6.32 -2.44 12.62
N ASN A 429 -7.24 -3.37 12.33
CA ASN A 429 -6.99 -4.81 12.50
C ASN A 429 -5.92 -5.33 11.53
N GLU A 430 -5.90 -4.84 10.29
CA GLU A 430 -4.80 -5.13 9.35
C GLU A 430 -3.45 -4.69 9.93
N TYR A 431 -3.40 -3.47 10.48
CA TYR A 431 -2.18 -2.90 11.07
C TYR A 431 -1.72 -3.66 12.31
N ARG A 432 -2.64 -4.16 13.15
CA ARG A 432 -2.30 -5.01 14.28
C ARG A 432 -1.73 -6.36 13.88
N GLU A 433 -2.32 -7.01 12.88
CA GLU A 433 -1.79 -8.28 12.38
C GLU A 433 -0.34 -8.09 11.88
N VAL A 434 -0.13 -7.02 11.11
CA VAL A 434 1.18 -6.60 10.60
C VAL A 434 2.15 -6.28 11.75
N ALA A 435 1.69 -5.60 12.80
CA ALA A 435 2.45 -5.25 13.99
C ALA A 435 2.89 -6.49 14.79
N SER A 436 1.96 -7.43 14.98
CA SER A 436 2.19 -8.70 15.67
C SER A 436 3.23 -9.55 14.95
N LEU A 437 3.01 -9.83 13.66
CA LEU A 437 3.89 -10.67 12.86
C LEU A 437 5.31 -10.12 12.76
N ALA A 438 5.48 -8.80 12.79
CA ALA A 438 6.77 -8.16 12.62
C ALA A 438 7.40 -7.64 13.92
N TYR A 439 6.76 -7.84 15.08
CA TYR A 439 7.24 -7.30 16.36
C TYR A 439 7.53 -5.79 16.30
N VAL A 440 6.57 -5.04 15.75
CA VAL A 440 6.62 -3.56 15.60
C VAL A 440 5.35 -2.92 16.14
N SER A 441 5.37 -1.61 16.38
CA SER A 441 4.23 -0.93 16.98
C SER A 441 3.15 -0.71 15.94
N LEU A 442 1.93 -0.41 16.39
CA LEU A 442 0.86 -0.06 15.46
C LEU A 442 1.26 1.16 14.61
N PHE A 443 1.96 2.13 15.20
CA PHE A 443 2.54 3.26 14.49
C PHE A 443 3.51 2.83 13.37
N ASP A 444 4.45 1.94 13.68
CA ASP A 444 5.42 1.46 12.70
C ASP A 444 4.76 0.62 11.60
N SER A 445 3.72 -0.14 11.94
CA SER A 445 2.93 -0.91 10.98
C SER A 445 2.27 0.00 9.93
N HIS A 446 1.81 1.19 10.32
CA HIS A 446 1.20 2.15 9.42
C HIS A 446 2.24 2.96 8.64
N TYR A 447 3.24 3.55 9.32
CA TYR A 447 4.11 4.57 8.70
C TYR A 447 5.43 4.04 8.14
N ARG A 448 5.94 2.87 8.60
CA ARG A 448 7.23 2.34 8.13
C ARG A 448 7.06 1.38 6.95
N ALA A 449 8.09 1.32 6.11
CA ALA A 449 8.10 0.45 4.94
C ALA A 449 8.01 -1.03 5.32
N ASN A 450 7.27 -1.84 4.55
CA ASN A 450 7.14 -3.29 4.75
C ASN A 450 8.49 -4.00 4.84
N GLY A 451 9.47 -3.46 4.13
CA GLY A 451 10.81 -3.97 4.19
C GLY A 451 11.50 -3.93 5.58
N MET A 452 11.17 -2.95 6.42
CA MET A 452 11.65 -2.91 7.81
C MET A 452 10.97 -4.01 8.64
N LYS A 453 9.68 -4.23 8.38
CA LYS A 453 8.84 -5.23 9.08
C LYS A 453 9.31 -6.65 8.81
N VAL A 454 9.57 -6.98 7.53
CA VAL A 454 10.16 -8.28 7.13
C VAL A 454 11.53 -8.49 7.77
N ARG A 455 12.34 -7.43 7.90
CA ARG A 455 13.64 -7.53 8.60
C ARG A 455 13.48 -7.92 10.07
N ASN A 456 12.53 -7.33 10.77
CA ASN A 456 12.28 -7.68 12.17
C ASN A 456 11.72 -9.10 12.32
N LEU A 457 10.80 -9.50 11.45
CA LEU A 457 10.29 -10.88 11.40
C LEU A 457 11.44 -11.89 11.20
N LEU A 458 12.29 -11.67 10.19
CA LEU A 458 13.47 -12.51 9.95
C LEU A 458 14.41 -12.52 11.16
N GLY A 459 14.59 -11.38 11.82
CA GLY A 459 15.40 -11.30 13.03
C GLY A 459 14.84 -12.13 14.19
N ALA A 460 13.52 -12.16 14.38
CA ALA A 460 12.90 -13.01 15.41
C ALA A 460 13.14 -14.51 15.16
N TYR A 461 13.04 -14.95 13.90
CA TYR A 461 13.32 -16.35 13.56
C TYR A 461 14.81 -16.67 13.61
N ALA A 462 15.68 -15.73 13.20
CA ALA A 462 17.12 -15.88 13.30
C ALA A 462 17.55 -16.11 14.75
N THR A 463 17.00 -15.35 15.71
CA THR A 463 17.29 -15.55 17.14
C THR A 463 16.89 -16.93 17.64
N LYS A 464 15.77 -17.48 17.18
CA LYS A 464 15.34 -18.85 17.53
C LYS A 464 16.24 -19.95 16.94
N LEU A 465 17.05 -19.61 15.94
CA LEU A 465 18.00 -20.51 15.27
C LEU A 465 19.46 -20.22 15.66
N ASP A 466 19.69 -19.48 16.76
CA ASP A 466 21.02 -19.03 17.18
C ASP A 466 21.82 -18.30 16.08
N MET A 467 21.12 -17.55 15.22
CA MET A 467 21.73 -16.79 14.13
C MET A 467 21.85 -15.30 14.47
N LEU A 468 23.00 -14.71 14.15
CA LEU A 468 23.24 -13.28 14.30
C LEU A 468 23.33 -12.58 12.95
N PHE A 469 22.66 -11.43 12.84
CA PHE A 469 22.63 -10.63 11.61
C PHE A 469 23.01 -9.17 11.87
N SER A 470 23.49 -8.52 10.82
CA SER A 470 23.78 -7.09 10.77
C SER A 470 22.64 -6.31 10.14
N THR A 471 22.45 -5.08 10.61
CA THR A 471 21.57 -4.07 10.05
C THR A 471 22.33 -2.99 9.26
N ARG A 472 23.66 -3.12 9.16
CA ARG A 472 24.55 -2.27 8.36
C ARG A 472 24.23 -2.44 6.87
N GLN A 473 24.20 -1.32 6.16
CA GLN A 473 24.08 -1.32 4.70
C GLN A 473 25.46 -1.57 4.08
N SER A 474 25.51 -2.34 2.99
CA SER A 474 26.76 -2.55 2.26
C SER A 474 27.19 -1.26 1.56
N LYS A 475 28.39 -0.75 1.87
CA LYS A 475 28.89 0.54 1.37
C LYS A 475 29.42 0.49 -0.07
N ASN A 476 29.79 -0.70 -0.59
CA ASN A 476 30.46 -0.88 -1.88
C ASN A 476 29.72 -1.87 -2.80
N ILE A 477 28.47 -1.56 -3.16
CA ILE A 477 27.72 -2.40 -4.10
C ILE A 477 28.04 -1.97 -5.53
N GLU A 478 28.63 -2.91 -6.29
CA GLU A 478 28.85 -2.76 -7.72
C GLU A 478 27.54 -2.51 -8.44
N LYS A 479 27.47 -1.40 -9.17
CA LYS A 479 26.28 -1.04 -9.96
C LYS A 479 26.34 -1.74 -11.31
N GLY A 480 25.21 -2.26 -11.74
CA GLY A 480 25.00 -2.80 -13.08
C GLY A 480 23.55 -3.27 -13.22
N LYS A 481 23.18 -3.68 -14.42
CA LYS A 481 21.88 -4.31 -14.69
C LYS A 481 22.09 -5.81 -14.84
N TYR A 482 21.20 -6.58 -14.27
CA TYR A 482 21.15 -8.03 -14.43
C TYR A 482 20.03 -8.38 -15.42
N PRO A 483 20.03 -9.60 -15.99
CA PRO A 483 18.98 -10.03 -16.91
C PRO A 483 17.59 -9.99 -16.28
N ASP A 484 16.65 -9.28 -16.92
CA ASP A 484 15.25 -9.26 -16.52
C ASP A 484 14.58 -10.63 -16.79
N ALA A 485 13.43 -10.89 -16.17
CA ALA A 485 12.65 -12.09 -16.44
C ALA A 485 12.29 -12.23 -17.95
N TYR A 486 12.40 -13.46 -18.46
CA TYR A 486 12.07 -13.80 -19.85
C TYR A 486 10.55 -13.66 -20.11
N VAL A 487 10.17 -13.15 -21.28
CA VAL A 487 8.78 -12.91 -21.68
C VAL A 487 8.57 -13.46 -23.09
N PHE A 488 7.68 -14.45 -23.22
CA PHE A 488 7.26 -14.95 -24.54
C PHE A 488 6.38 -13.91 -25.21
N SER A 489 6.73 -13.57 -26.43
CA SER A 489 6.07 -12.50 -27.14
C SER A 489 4.65 -12.85 -27.59
N PRO A 490 3.69 -11.92 -27.45
CA PRO A 490 2.31 -12.20 -27.81
C PRO A 490 2.12 -12.21 -29.33
N LYS A 491 1.31 -13.13 -29.82
CA LYS A 491 0.71 -13.00 -31.16
C LYS A 491 -0.36 -11.92 -31.09
N LYS A 492 -0.03 -10.73 -31.59
CA LYS A 492 -0.94 -9.58 -31.57
C LYS A 492 -2.17 -9.84 -32.43
N GLY A 493 -3.30 -9.32 -31.96
CA GLY A 493 -4.56 -9.29 -32.67
C GLY A 493 -5.69 -9.92 -31.91
N ILE A 494 -6.88 -9.88 -32.51
CA ILE A 494 -8.06 -10.54 -31.97
C ILE A 494 -7.95 -12.03 -32.30
N GLU A 495 -7.91 -12.85 -31.26
CA GLU A 495 -8.03 -14.30 -31.34
C GLU A 495 -9.50 -14.68 -31.12
N ILE A 496 -10.14 -15.11 -32.21
CA ILE A 496 -11.53 -15.59 -32.26
C ILE A 496 -11.63 -17.07 -32.66
N LYS A 497 -10.51 -17.72 -32.99
CA LYS A 497 -10.55 -19.10 -33.48
C LYS A 497 -10.64 -20.08 -32.33
N ARG A 498 -9.85 -19.85 -31.27
CA ARG A 498 -9.77 -20.77 -30.13
C ARG A 498 -9.67 -20.03 -28.80
N PRO A 499 -10.29 -20.55 -27.72
CA PRO A 499 -10.12 -20.01 -26.38
C PRO A 499 -8.66 -20.03 -25.92
N VAL A 500 -8.31 -19.04 -25.08
CA VAL A 500 -6.97 -18.90 -24.50
C VAL A 500 -7.10 -18.88 -22.97
N THR A 501 -6.20 -19.55 -22.27
CA THR A 501 -6.20 -19.56 -20.80
C THR A 501 -4.78 -19.49 -20.26
N GLY A 502 -4.60 -18.89 -19.08
CA GLY A 502 -3.32 -18.80 -18.40
C GLY A 502 -3.05 -20.02 -17.52
N LEU A 503 -1.82 -20.52 -17.51
CA LEU A 503 -1.24 -21.21 -16.36
C LEU A 503 -0.33 -20.21 -15.64
N ASP A 504 -0.60 -19.89 -14.38
CA ASP A 504 0.14 -18.91 -13.57
C ASP A 504 0.75 -19.57 -12.32
N PHE A 505 1.99 -19.23 -11.99
CA PHE A 505 2.65 -19.72 -10.78
C PHE A 505 2.05 -19.11 -9.52
N ALA A 506 1.57 -19.95 -8.61
CA ALA A 506 1.04 -19.50 -7.33
C ALA A 506 2.16 -18.97 -6.43
N SER A 507 2.31 -17.64 -6.35
CA SER A 507 3.38 -16.98 -5.58
C SER A 507 4.77 -17.42 -6.02
N LEU A 508 5.11 -17.19 -7.30
CA LEU A 508 6.37 -17.63 -7.92
C LEU A 508 7.61 -17.43 -7.05
N TYR A 509 7.97 -16.17 -6.70
CA TYR A 509 9.22 -15.91 -5.99
C TYR A 509 9.30 -16.56 -4.59
N PRO A 510 8.29 -16.44 -3.70
CA PRO A 510 8.30 -17.21 -2.46
C PRO A 510 8.45 -18.73 -2.67
N SER A 511 7.78 -19.28 -3.68
CA SER A 511 7.83 -20.70 -4.00
C SER A 511 9.21 -21.15 -4.52
N LEU A 512 9.88 -20.31 -5.32
CA LEU A 512 11.26 -20.56 -5.76
C LEU A 512 12.24 -20.48 -4.58
N ILE A 513 12.08 -19.48 -3.70
CA ILE A 513 12.90 -19.35 -2.50
C ILE A 513 12.83 -20.64 -1.67
N MET A 514 11.61 -21.14 -1.41
CA MET A 514 11.42 -22.38 -0.67
C MET A 514 11.98 -23.59 -1.44
N SER A 515 11.67 -23.74 -2.73
CA SER A 515 12.04 -24.93 -3.53
C SER A 515 13.56 -25.10 -3.70
N TYR A 516 14.28 -23.99 -3.90
CA TYR A 516 15.73 -23.99 -4.14
C TYR A 516 16.55 -23.66 -2.89
N ASN A 517 15.91 -23.59 -1.73
CA ASN A 517 16.51 -23.24 -0.44
C ASN A 517 17.23 -21.88 -0.40
N LEU A 518 16.81 -20.92 -1.23
CA LEU A 518 17.50 -19.65 -1.45
C LEU A 518 17.45 -18.77 -0.20
N SER A 519 18.50 -18.83 0.62
CA SER A 519 18.63 -18.08 1.88
C SER A 519 20.07 -17.60 2.08
N PRO A 520 20.31 -16.40 2.65
CA PRO A 520 21.65 -15.82 2.79
C PRO A 520 22.71 -16.73 3.43
N GLU A 521 22.34 -17.54 4.41
CA GLU A 521 23.20 -18.48 5.14
C GLU A 521 23.33 -19.86 4.48
N LYS A 522 22.67 -20.06 3.32
CA LYS A 522 22.80 -21.28 2.50
C LYS A 522 23.50 -21.01 1.16
N MET A 523 23.89 -19.77 0.92
CA MET A 523 24.61 -19.35 -0.27
C MET A 523 26.11 -19.65 -0.13
N ILE A 524 26.68 -20.18 -1.20
CA ILE A 524 28.11 -20.44 -1.39
C ILE A 524 28.57 -19.60 -2.57
N LEU A 525 29.68 -18.88 -2.40
CA LEU A 525 30.14 -17.88 -3.38
C LEU A 525 31.48 -18.24 -4.04
N THR A 526 32.14 -19.31 -3.59
CA THR A 526 33.42 -19.77 -4.14
C THR A 526 33.32 -21.23 -4.60
N TYR A 527 34.15 -21.60 -5.58
CA TYR A 527 34.23 -22.98 -6.07
C TYR A 527 34.78 -23.93 -4.99
N GLU A 528 35.77 -23.49 -4.21
CA GLU A 528 36.38 -24.28 -3.14
C GLU A 528 35.34 -24.69 -2.09
N GLU A 529 34.53 -23.74 -1.61
CA GLU A 529 33.45 -24.01 -0.66
C GLU A 529 32.36 -24.92 -1.27
N ALA A 530 32.09 -24.79 -2.58
CA ALA A 530 31.11 -25.63 -3.27
C ALA A 530 31.60 -27.08 -3.37
N ASP A 531 32.86 -27.28 -3.76
CA ASP A 531 33.48 -28.60 -3.84
C ASP A 531 33.49 -29.27 -2.46
N ASP A 532 33.84 -28.53 -1.40
CA ASP A 532 33.85 -29.07 -0.04
C ASP A 532 32.43 -29.40 0.46
N ALA A 533 31.44 -28.57 0.16
CA ALA A 533 30.05 -28.89 0.46
C ALA A 533 29.58 -30.16 -0.27
N GLN A 534 29.98 -30.36 -1.53
CA GLN A 534 29.67 -31.57 -2.30
C GLN A 534 30.37 -32.81 -1.75
N LYS A 535 31.66 -32.72 -1.39
CA LYS A 535 32.40 -33.82 -0.73
C LYS A 535 31.73 -34.25 0.58
N ASN A 536 31.13 -33.30 1.29
CA ASN A 536 30.34 -33.53 2.51
C ASN A 536 28.92 -34.08 2.23
N GLY A 537 28.61 -34.51 1.00
CA GLY A 537 27.36 -35.15 0.63
C GLY A 537 26.20 -34.19 0.36
N ASN A 538 26.45 -32.89 0.22
CA ASN A 538 25.39 -31.93 -0.10
C ASN A 538 25.12 -31.85 -1.61
N ILE A 539 23.84 -31.82 -1.98
CA ILE A 539 23.43 -31.52 -3.35
C ILE A 539 23.32 -30.01 -3.49
N LEU A 540 24.00 -29.45 -4.50
CA LEU A 540 24.02 -28.02 -4.74
C LEU A 540 23.14 -27.64 -5.93
N HIS A 541 22.48 -26.49 -5.83
CA HIS A 541 21.88 -25.79 -6.96
C HIS A 541 22.85 -24.72 -7.45
N LYS A 542 23.35 -24.86 -8.68
CA LYS A 542 24.23 -23.87 -9.31
C LYS A 542 23.43 -22.69 -9.83
N ILE A 543 23.89 -21.48 -9.53
CA ILE A 543 23.38 -20.19 -9.98
C ILE A 543 24.46 -19.55 -10.85
N GLU A 544 24.09 -19.14 -12.06
CA GLU A 544 25.01 -18.57 -13.04
C GLU A 544 24.33 -17.46 -13.83
N PHE A 545 24.95 -16.28 -13.88
CA PHE A 545 24.41 -15.14 -14.63
C PHE A 545 25.50 -14.17 -15.10
N PRO A 546 25.29 -13.49 -16.24
CA PRO A 546 26.17 -12.43 -16.70
C PRO A 546 25.96 -11.15 -15.88
N PHE A 547 27.05 -10.50 -15.50
CA PHE A 547 27.04 -9.21 -14.84
C PHE A 547 28.32 -8.43 -15.14
N ASN A 548 28.19 -7.19 -15.64
CA ASN A 548 29.33 -6.32 -15.99
C ASN A 548 30.42 -7.08 -16.80
N ASP A 549 30.01 -7.72 -17.89
CA ASP A 549 30.86 -8.45 -18.83
C ASP A 549 31.62 -9.68 -18.26
N ARG A 550 31.23 -10.15 -17.07
CA ARG A 550 31.72 -11.41 -16.47
C ARG A 550 30.56 -12.32 -16.08
N ILE A 551 30.84 -13.61 -15.96
CA ILE A 551 29.90 -14.57 -15.40
C ILE A 551 30.13 -14.67 -13.89
N ILE A 552 29.08 -14.48 -13.11
CA ILE A 552 29.08 -14.71 -11.67
C ILE A 552 28.57 -16.13 -11.42
N HIS A 553 29.27 -16.86 -10.56
CA HIS A 553 28.87 -18.19 -10.10
C HIS A 553 28.55 -18.15 -8.62
N ALA A 554 27.47 -18.83 -8.24
CA ALA A 554 27.11 -19.08 -6.86
C ALA A 554 26.41 -20.43 -6.75
N TRP A 555 26.29 -20.95 -5.53
CA TRP A 555 25.57 -22.18 -5.26
C TRP A 555 24.69 -22.03 -4.04
N CYS A 556 23.65 -22.84 -3.97
CA CYS A 556 22.81 -22.97 -2.78
C CYS A 556 22.67 -24.44 -2.41
N VAL A 557 22.84 -24.75 -1.12
CA VAL A 557 22.66 -26.11 -0.60
C VAL A 557 21.18 -26.48 -0.67
N ARG A 558 20.84 -27.62 -1.29
CA ARG A 558 19.46 -28.12 -1.33
C ARG A 558 19.05 -28.67 0.03
N HIS A 559 17.77 -28.47 0.37
CA HIS A 559 17.23 -28.96 1.63
C HIS A 559 16.55 -30.34 1.51
N ASP A 560 16.19 -30.81 0.30
CA ASP A 560 15.58 -32.14 0.05
C ASP A 560 14.42 -32.51 1.00
N ASN A 561 13.58 -31.53 1.31
CA ASN A 561 12.50 -31.56 2.32
C ASN A 561 12.91 -31.92 3.77
N GLN A 562 14.20 -31.92 4.09
CA GLN A 562 14.75 -32.05 5.43
C GLN A 562 14.74 -30.70 6.15
N PHE A 563 14.16 -30.63 7.36
CA PHE A 563 13.96 -29.37 8.08
C PHE A 563 15.29 -28.74 8.52
N GLU A 564 16.21 -29.57 9.01
CA GLU A 564 17.56 -29.21 9.46
C GLU A 564 18.43 -28.59 8.36
N LYS A 565 18.14 -28.88 7.09
CA LYS A 565 18.84 -28.30 5.94
C LYS A 565 18.18 -27.03 5.41
N LYS A 566 16.95 -26.72 5.80
CA LYS A 566 16.24 -25.53 5.33
C LYS A 566 16.94 -24.27 5.83
N GLY A 567 17.02 -23.29 4.93
CA GLY A 567 17.45 -21.96 5.29
C GLY A 567 16.36 -21.18 6.03
N LEU A 568 16.77 -20.08 6.66
CA LEU A 568 15.91 -19.14 7.37
C LEU A 568 14.76 -18.66 6.49
N TYR A 569 15.05 -18.21 5.26
CA TYR A 569 14.03 -17.70 4.35
C TYR A 569 12.96 -18.76 4.02
N PRO A 570 13.31 -19.97 3.57
CA PRO A 570 12.38 -21.09 3.43
C PRO A 570 11.56 -21.40 4.69
N ILE A 571 12.18 -21.47 5.87
CA ILE A 571 11.48 -21.76 7.14
C ILE A 571 10.40 -20.70 7.40
N VAL A 572 10.75 -19.41 7.30
CA VAL A 572 9.78 -18.34 7.56
C VAL A 572 8.68 -18.34 6.50
N LEU A 573 9.02 -18.48 5.22
CA LEU A 573 8.03 -18.46 4.14
C LEU A 573 7.08 -19.65 4.19
N GLU A 574 7.56 -20.83 4.60
CA GLU A 574 6.72 -22.01 4.78
C GLU A 574 5.71 -21.80 5.91
N ASP A 575 6.13 -21.30 7.06
CA ASP A 575 5.23 -20.96 8.17
C ASP A 575 4.18 -19.91 7.77
N LEU A 576 4.61 -18.81 7.11
CA LEU A 576 3.68 -17.80 6.60
C LEU A 576 2.70 -18.38 5.57
N SER A 577 3.16 -19.28 4.70
CA SER A 577 2.34 -19.94 3.69
C SER A 577 1.29 -20.87 4.32
N ASN A 578 1.67 -21.63 5.35
CA ASN A 578 0.78 -22.51 6.10
C ASN A 578 -0.30 -21.72 6.85
N LYS A 579 0.09 -20.69 7.61
CA LYS A 579 -0.85 -19.75 8.27
C LYS A 579 -1.82 -19.14 7.27
N ARG A 580 -1.32 -18.71 6.10
CA ARG A 580 -2.16 -18.14 5.05
C ARG A 580 -3.15 -19.17 4.46
N LYS A 581 -2.74 -20.43 4.34
CA LYS A 581 -3.60 -21.53 3.84
C LYS A 581 -4.75 -21.79 4.81
N GLU A 582 -4.48 -21.81 6.11
CA GLU A 582 -5.50 -21.96 7.17
C GLU A 582 -6.51 -20.81 7.14
N LEU A 583 -6.04 -19.57 7.10
CA LEU A 583 -6.90 -18.38 7.00
C LEU A 583 -7.79 -18.43 5.74
N LYS A 584 -7.24 -18.87 4.61
CA LYS A 584 -8.01 -19.04 3.37
C LYS A 584 -9.09 -20.13 3.46
N ALA A 585 -8.82 -21.22 4.17
CA ALA A 585 -9.83 -22.27 4.40
C ALA A 585 -10.99 -21.73 5.23
N GLN A 586 -10.70 -20.97 6.30
CA GLN A 586 -11.72 -20.31 7.12
C GLN A 586 -12.52 -19.28 6.30
N LEU A 587 -11.84 -18.47 5.47
CA LEU A 587 -12.48 -17.52 4.56
C LEU A 587 -13.44 -18.19 3.58
N ALA A 588 -13.08 -19.35 3.02
CA ALA A 588 -13.96 -20.07 2.11
C ALA A 588 -15.25 -20.52 2.81
N SER A 589 -15.16 -20.98 4.06
CA SER A 589 -16.32 -21.36 4.87
C SER A 589 -17.23 -20.15 5.17
N LEU A 590 -16.64 -19.04 5.66
CA LEU A 590 -17.38 -17.81 5.94
C LEU A 590 -17.95 -17.17 4.67
N GLY A 591 -17.24 -17.24 3.54
CA GLY A 591 -17.71 -16.74 2.25
C GLY A 591 -19.01 -17.39 1.81
N LYS A 592 -19.10 -18.73 1.93
CA LYS A 592 -20.36 -19.48 1.68
C LYS A 592 -21.48 -19.04 2.61
N LYS A 593 -21.19 -18.86 3.91
CA LYS A 593 -22.18 -18.39 4.89
C LYS A 593 -22.65 -16.96 4.56
N LYS A 594 -21.73 -16.06 4.23
CA LYS A 594 -22.00 -14.67 3.82
C LYS A 594 -22.89 -14.62 2.58
N GLU A 595 -22.57 -15.39 1.55
CA GLU A 595 -23.36 -15.45 0.31
C GLU A 595 -24.79 -15.95 0.57
N ARG A 596 -24.93 -17.03 1.36
CA ARG A 596 -26.23 -17.60 1.74
C ARG A 596 -27.10 -16.57 2.46
N LEU A 597 -26.56 -15.91 3.49
CA LEU A 597 -27.26 -14.88 4.25
C LEU A 597 -27.60 -13.66 3.38
N GLY A 598 -26.67 -13.24 2.51
CA GLY A 598 -26.88 -12.16 1.56
C GLY A 598 -28.05 -12.42 0.61
N LYS A 599 -28.12 -13.63 0.02
CA LYS A 599 -29.25 -14.06 -0.83
C LYS A 599 -30.58 -14.04 -0.08
N MET A 600 -30.60 -14.50 1.17
CA MET A 600 -31.80 -14.46 2.01
C MET A 600 -32.28 -13.02 2.27
N ILE A 601 -31.36 -12.09 2.52
CA ILE A 601 -31.68 -10.67 2.73
C ILE A 601 -32.21 -10.04 1.43
N SER A 602 -31.58 -10.30 0.29
CA SER A 602 -32.04 -9.77 -1.01
C SER A 602 -33.44 -10.29 -1.37
N LEU A 603 -33.67 -11.60 -1.26
CA LEU A 603 -34.99 -12.20 -1.49
C LEU A 603 -36.07 -11.64 -0.56
N ALA A 604 -35.73 -11.37 0.70
CA ALA A 604 -36.68 -10.74 1.64
C ALA A 604 -37.05 -9.32 1.19
N LYS A 605 -36.08 -8.52 0.73
CA LYS A 605 -36.30 -7.17 0.21
C LYS A 605 -37.12 -7.17 -1.08
N GLU A 606 -36.78 -8.05 -2.03
CA GLU A 606 -37.51 -8.21 -3.31
C GLU A 606 -38.97 -8.60 -3.09
N ARG A 607 -39.24 -9.43 -2.07
CA ARG A 607 -40.61 -9.83 -1.68
C ARG A 607 -41.33 -8.80 -0.81
N GLY A 608 -40.76 -7.60 -0.62
CA GLY A 608 -41.33 -6.53 0.22
C GLY A 608 -41.41 -6.86 1.72
N LYS A 609 -40.70 -7.91 2.19
CA LYS A 609 -40.73 -8.34 3.59
C LYS A 609 -39.72 -7.56 4.42
N ARG A 610 -40.10 -7.24 5.67
CA ARG A 610 -39.19 -6.60 6.64
C ARG A 610 -38.06 -7.57 7.02
N VAL A 611 -36.81 -7.16 6.81
CA VAL A 611 -35.64 -7.95 7.18
C VAL A 611 -35.53 -8.03 8.70
N LEU A 612 -35.39 -9.25 9.24
CA LEU A 612 -35.29 -9.48 10.68
C LEU A 612 -33.99 -8.87 11.25
N LYS A 613 -34.08 -8.17 12.39
CA LYS A 613 -32.91 -7.53 13.04
C LYS A 613 -31.81 -8.54 13.40
N SER A 614 -32.17 -9.74 13.87
CA SER A 614 -31.19 -10.79 14.18
C SER A 614 -30.45 -11.28 12.93
N LEU A 615 -31.14 -11.43 11.79
CA LEU A 615 -30.53 -11.82 10.52
C LEU A 615 -29.52 -10.76 10.02
N ASN A 616 -29.88 -9.48 10.10
CA ASN A 616 -28.96 -8.38 9.77
C ASN A 616 -27.75 -8.33 10.72
N SER A 617 -27.96 -8.57 12.01
CA SER A 617 -26.89 -8.63 13.00
C SER A 617 -25.93 -9.79 12.71
N GLU A 618 -26.46 -10.98 12.40
CA GLU A 618 -25.64 -12.15 12.04
C GLU A 618 -24.87 -11.91 10.74
N TYR A 619 -25.53 -11.38 9.69
CA TYR A 619 -24.86 -11.05 8.44
C TYR A 619 -23.75 -10.02 8.63
N SER A 620 -23.97 -9.01 9.47
CA SER A 620 -22.96 -7.99 9.78
C SER A 620 -21.76 -8.59 10.52
N SER A 621 -22.01 -9.49 11.48
CA SER A 621 -20.95 -10.21 12.20
C SER A 621 -20.12 -11.07 11.23
N VAL A 622 -20.78 -11.87 10.38
CA VAL A 622 -20.10 -12.72 9.39
C VAL A 622 -19.29 -11.87 8.40
N CYS A 623 -19.82 -10.71 7.97
CA CYS A 623 -19.08 -9.79 7.13
C CYS A 623 -17.84 -9.22 7.83
N PHE A 624 -17.95 -8.88 9.12
CA PHE A 624 -16.83 -8.41 9.93
C PHE A 624 -15.74 -9.48 10.04
N ASP A 625 -16.10 -10.70 10.43
CA ASP A 625 -15.16 -11.83 10.56
C ASP A 625 -14.47 -12.16 9.22
N TYR A 626 -15.26 -12.19 8.15
CA TYR A 626 -14.74 -12.38 6.79
C TYR A 626 -13.73 -11.29 6.41
N ASN A 627 -14.06 -10.02 6.67
CA ASN A 627 -13.16 -8.91 6.35
C ASN A 627 -11.88 -8.97 7.20
N CYS A 628 -11.98 -9.33 8.48
CA CYS A 628 -10.83 -9.53 9.37
C CYS A 628 -9.87 -10.58 8.83
N LEU A 629 -10.34 -11.79 8.56
CA LEU A 629 -9.50 -12.86 8.02
C LEU A 629 -8.94 -12.52 6.63
N ASN A 630 -9.70 -11.79 5.81
CA ASN A 630 -9.24 -11.36 4.49
C ASN A 630 -8.09 -10.36 4.59
N SER A 631 -8.15 -9.42 5.53
CA SER A 631 -7.04 -8.52 5.83
C SER A 631 -5.80 -9.28 6.30
N LYS A 632 -5.96 -10.26 7.21
CA LYS A 632 -4.85 -11.11 7.70
C LYS A 632 -4.15 -11.87 6.56
N GLN A 633 -4.91 -12.57 5.70
CA GLN A 633 -4.29 -13.32 4.59
C GLN A 633 -3.62 -12.41 3.55
N PHE A 634 -4.12 -11.18 3.38
CA PHE A 634 -3.54 -10.21 2.46
C PHE A 634 -2.20 -9.68 3.00
N ALA A 635 -2.13 -9.35 4.29
CA ALA A 635 -0.89 -8.95 4.95
C ALA A 635 0.21 -10.02 4.79
N LEU A 636 -0.12 -11.29 5.02
CA LEU A 636 0.80 -12.41 4.81
C LEU A 636 1.29 -12.49 3.35
N LYS A 637 0.38 -12.35 2.36
CA LYS A 637 0.75 -12.33 0.93
C LYS A 637 1.77 -11.23 0.62
N VAL A 638 1.54 -10.03 1.16
CA VAL A 638 2.43 -8.88 0.95
C VAL A 638 3.82 -9.13 1.56
N TYR A 639 3.86 -9.72 2.76
CA TYR A 639 5.13 -10.05 3.42
C TYR A 639 5.92 -11.08 2.64
N MET A 640 5.29 -12.20 2.26
CA MET A 640 5.95 -13.24 1.46
C MET A 640 6.60 -12.66 0.20
N ASN A 641 5.89 -11.80 -0.54
CA ASN A 641 6.41 -11.17 -1.76
C ASN A 641 7.52 -10.12 -1.49
N THR A 642 7.65 -9.63 -0.25
CA THR A 642 8.66 -8.62 0.11
C THR A 642 10.06 -9.22 0.30
N PHE A 643 10.19 -10.55 0.49
CA PHE A 643 11.50 -11.23 0.68
C PHE A 643 12.42 -11.02 -0.52
N TYR A 644 11.93 -11.28 -1.74
CA TYR A 644 12.67 -11.01 -2.98
C TYR A 644 13.07 -9.53 -3.09
N GLY A 645 12.11 -8.63 -2.87
CA GLY A 645 12.38 -7.19 -2.91
C GLY A 645 13.40 -6.72 -1.87
N LYS A 646 13.63 -7.51 -0.81
CA LYS A 646 14.67 -7.25 0.19
C LYS A 646 16.04 -7.78 -0.19
N ALA A 647 16.09 -8.96 -0.81
CA ALA A 647 17.31 -9.54 -1.33
C ALA A 647 17.89 -8.72 -2.49
N GLY A 648 17.03 -8.16 -3.37
CA GLY A 648 17.44 -7.37 -4.54
C GLY A 648 17.63 -5.87 -4.30
N ASN A 649 17.26 -5.33 -3.13
CA ASN A 649 17.43 -3.90 -2.85
C ASN A 649 18.80 -3.62 -2.25
N SER A 650 19.69 -2.96 -2.99
CA SER A 650 21.05 -2.61 -2.56
C SER A 650 21.15 -1.82 -1.25
N ILE A 651 20.10 -1.09 -0.86
CA ILE A 651 20.05 -0.33 0.40
C ILE A 651 19.63 -1.22 1.59
N SER A 652 19.23 -2.46 1.33
CA SER A 652 18.85 -3.43 2.35
C SER A 652 20.09 -4.04 3.02
N PRO A 653 20.10 -4.22 4.35
CA PRO A 653 21.15 -4.99 5.02
C PRO A 653 21.14 -6.47 4.63
N PHE A 654 20.02 -6.96 4.09
CA PHE A 654 19.87 -8.32 3.56
C PHE A 654 20.08 -8.41 2.06
N PHE A 655 20.66 -7.37 1.45
CA PHE A 655 21.03 -7.41 0.06
C PHE A 655 22.08 -8.50 -0.18
N LEU A 656 21.75 -9.40 -1.12
CA LEU A 656 22.66 -10.40 -1.65
C LEU A 656 22.28 -10.59 -3.11
N ARG A 657 23.17 -10.15 -4.01
CA ARG A 657 22.93 -10.10 -5.45
C ARG A 657 22.70 -11.50 -6.01
N GLU A 658 23.58 -12.41 -5.65
CA GLU A 658 23.56 -13.81 -6.10
C GLU A 658 22.28 -14.51 -5.67
N LEU A 659 21.72 -14.12 -4.52
CA LEU A 659 20.42 -14.60 -4.05
C LEU A 659 19.27 -14.04 -4.89
N ALA A 660 19.27 -12.73 -5.16
CA ALA A 660 18.24 -12.11 -5.99
C ALA A 660 18.24 -12.68 -7.42
N GLU A 661 19.42 -12.85 -8.01
CA GLU A 661 19.59 -13.43 -9.33
C GLU A 661 19.35 -14.95 -9.35
N GLY A 662 19.64 -15.66 -8.27
CA GLY A 662 19.21 -17.05 -8.09
C GLY A 662 17.69 -17.20 -8.19
N ILE A 663 16.92 -16.25 -7.65
CA ILE A 663 15.46 -16.26 -7.74
C ILE A 663 14.97 -15.97 -9.17
N THR A 664 15.53 -14.97 -9.85
CA THR A 664 15.10 -14.59 -11.21
C THR A 664 15.46 -15.67 -12.24
N SER A 665 16.69 -16.19 -12.17
CA SER A 665 17.17 -17.28 -13.04
C SER A 665 16.38 -18.57 -12.84
N ALA A 666 16.09 -18.96 -11.59
CA ALA A 666 15.23 -20.10 -11.30
C ALA A 666 13.81 -19.92 -11.87
N GLY A 667 13.28 -18.69 -11.85
CA GLY A 667 11.99 -18.36 -12.48
C GLY A 667 12.01 -18.56 -14.00
N GLN A 668 13.03 -18.01 -14.68
CA GLN A 668 13.21 -18.18 -16.13
C GLN A 668 13.38 -19.66 -16.51
N TYR A 669 14.15 -20.41 -15.74
CA TYR A 669 14.35 -21.83 -15.96
C TYR A 669 13.02 -22.60 -15.86
N ASN A 670 12.26 -22.40 -14.78
CA ASN A 670 11.01 -23.13 -14.56
C ASN A 670 9.91 -22.76 -15.55
N ILE A 671 9.75 -21.49 -15.92
CA ILE A 671 8.77 -21.12 -16.96
C ILE A 671 9.14 -21.74 -18.32
N GLY A 672 10.45 -21.80 -18.64
CA GLY A 672 10.97 -22.47 -19.82
C GLY A 672 10.74 -23.98 -19.81
N LEU A 673 10.90 -24.64 -18.66
CA LEU A 673 10.56 -26.06 -18.48
C LEU A 673 9.08 -26.33 -18.73
N VAL A 674 8.18 -25.52 -18.15
CA VAL A 674 6.74 -25.66 -18.38
C VAL A 674 6.41 -25.44 -19.85
N ALA A 675 6.98 -24.41 -20.48
CA ALA A 675 6.77 -24.10 -21.88
C ALA A 675 7.14 -25.28 -22.80
N LYS A 676 8.27 -25.95 -22.53
CA LYS A 676 8.69 -27.16 -23.25
C LYS A 676 7.73 -28.32 -23.00
N PHE A 677 7.33 -28.56 -21.76
CA PHE A 677 6.41 -29.64 -21.39
C PHE A 677 5.04 -29.49 -22.06
N VAL A 678 4.43 -28.30 -22.01
CA VAL A 678 3.11 -28.07 -22.61
C VAL A 678 3.17 -28.12 -24.14
N SER A 679 4.25 -27.60 -24.74
CA SER A 679 4.47 -27.67 -26.20
C SER A 679 4.65 -29.12 -26.67
N GLY A 680 5.38 -29.94 -25.90
CA GLY A 680 5.54 -31.38 -26.18
C GLY A 680 4.23 -32.16 -26.12
N LYS A 681 3.20 -31.65 -25.43
CA LYS A 681 1.83 -32.19 -25.44
C LYS A 681 0.93 -31.62 -26.54
N GLY A 682 1.47 -30.76 -27.40
CA GLY A 682 0.77 -30.14 -28.52
C GLY A 682 0.02 -28.86 -28.19
N PHE A 683 0.10 -28.34 -26.96
CA PHE A 683 -0.52 -27.06 -26.61
C PHE A 683 0.26 -25.92 -27.26
N ARG A 684 -0.45 -24.92 -27.78
CA ARG A 684 0.17 -23.77 -28.45
C ARG A 684 0.29 -22.61 -27.46
N ILE A 685 1.50 -22.08 -27.27
CA ILE A 685 1.74 -20.88 -26.47
C ILE A 685 1.38 -19.65 -27.31
N LYS A 686 0.46 -18.82 -26.80
CA LYS A 686 0.01 -17.56 -27.43
C LYS A 686 0.74 -16.35 -26.87
N TYR A 687 1.06 -16.40 -25.58
CA TYR A 687 1.77 -15.36 -24.84
C TYR A 687 2.34 -15.97 -23.55
N GLY A 688 3.36 -15.37 -22.97
CA GLY A 688 3.87 -15.75 -21.66
C GLY A 688 4.54 -14.56 -20.97
N ASP A 689 4.21 -14.35 -19.71
CA ASP A 689 4.86 -13.38 -18.84
C ASP A 689 5.85 -14.09 -17.88
N THR A 690 6.46 -13.33 -16.98
CA THR A 690 7.43 -13.82 -15.97
C THR A 690 6.95 -15.04 -15.18
N ASP A 691 5.66 -15.13 -14.89
CA ASP A 691 5.04 -16.14 -14.02
C ASP A 691 3.93 -16.95 -14.68
N SER A 692 3.52 -16.59 -15.91
CA SER A 692 2.33 -17.14 -16.55
C SER A 692 2.53 -17.50 -18.02
N LEU A 693 1.88 -18.57 -18.48
CA LEU A 693 1.80 -18.97 -19.88
C LEU A 693 0.35 -18.99 -20.35
N TYR A 694 0.05 -18.25 -21.41
CA TYR A 694 -1.25 -18.24 -22.07
C TYR A 694 -1.26 -19.25 -23.22
N LEU A 695 -2.12 -20.26 -23.10
CA LEU A 695 -2.14 -21.45 -23.92
C LEU A 695 -3.45 -21.61 -24.66
N THR A 696 -3.39 -22.31 -25.79
CA THR A 696 -4.55 -22.82 -26.54
C THR A 696 -4.45 -24.35 -26.63
N CYS A 697 -5.59 -25.03 -26.43
CA CYS A 697 -5.66 -26.48 -26.56
C CYS A 697 -5.35 -26.95 -28.00
N PRO A 698 -4.78 -28.15 -28.18
CA PRO A 698 -4.67 -28.80 -29.48
C PRO A 698 -6.03 -28.87 -30.22
N ASP A 699 -6.02 -28.73 -31.55
CA ASP A 699 -7.26 -28.72 -32.35
C ASP A 699 -8.08 -30.02 -32.23
N LYS A 700 -7.41 -31.16 -31.96
CA LYS A 700 -8.07 -32.46 -31.75
C LYS A 700 -9.15 -32.47 -30.67
N TYR A 701 -9.09 -31.56 -29.70
CA TYR A 701 -10.11 -31.48 -28.65
C TYR A 701 -11.41 -30.87 -29.15
N TYR A 702 -11.39 -30.15 -30.27
CA TYR A 702 -12.54 -29.43 -30.81
C TYR A 702 -13.14 -30.12 -32.06
N GLU A 703 -12.56 -31.21 -32.58
CA GLU A 703 -13.00 -31.86 -33.82
C GLU A 703 -14.50 -32.15 -33.87
N ILE A 704 -15.08 -32.61 -32.76
CA ILE A 704 -16.52 -32.92 -32.66
C ILE A 704 -17.36 -31.65 -32.75
N CYS A 705 -17.03 -30.61 -31.97
CA CYS A 705 -17.79 -29.35 -32.00
C CYS A 705 -17.56 -28.57 -33.30
N ASP A 706 -16.37 -28.63 -33.88
CA ASP A 706 -16.03 -28.05 -35.17
C ASP A 706 -16.87 -28.69 -36.28
N SER A 707 -16.97 -30.02 -36.29
CA SER A 707 -17.79 -30.76 -37.27
C SER A 707 -19.27 -30.41 -37.12
N ALA A 708 -19.78 -30.40 -35.89
CA ALA A 708 -21.18 -30.03 -35.63
C ALA A 708 -21.51 -28.58 -36.04
N PHE A 709 -20.59 -27.63 -35.83
CA PHE A 709 -20.77 -26.25 -36.29
C PHE A 709 -20.72 -26.14 -37.82
N ASN A 710 -19.77 -26.83 -38.47
CA ASN A 710 -19.65 -26.83 -39.93
C ASN A 710 -20.85 -27.48 -40.64
N GLU A 711 -21.48 -28.47 -40.00
CA GLU A 711 -22.73 -29.10 -40.45
C GLU A 711 -23.99 -28.27 -40.14
N GLY A 712 -23.85 -27.10 -39.50
CA GLY A 712 -24.96 -26.23 -39.14
C GLY A 712 -25.81 -26.73 -37.96
N LYS A 713 -25.32 -27.71 -37.19
CA LYS A 713 -26.02 -28.28 -36.03
C LYS A 713 -25.90 -27.42 -34.77
N LEU A 714 -24.93 -26.50 -34.72
CA LEU A 714 -24.72 -25.57 -33.61
C LEU A 714 -24.80 -24.13 -34.12
N SER A 715 -25.46 -23.27 -33.36
CA SER A 715 -25.28 -21.83 -33.52
C SER A 715 -23.86 -21.39 -33.12
N LYS A 716 -23.47 -20.17 -33.50
CA LYS A 716 -22.15 -19.62 -33.12
C LYS A 716 -21.95 -19.56 -31.60
N GLU A 717 -22.99 -19.16 -30.86
CA GLU A 717 -22.94 -19.05 -29.40
C GLU A 717 -22.84 -20.41 -28.71
N GLU A 718 -23.57 -21.43 -29.19
CA GLU A 718 -23.45 -22.79 -28.69
C GLU A 718 -22.08 -23.40 -28.98
N TYR A 719 -21.57 -23.21 -30.21
CA TYR A 719 -20.23 -23.66 -30.60
C TYR A 719 -19.14 -23.02 -29.73
N TRP A 720 -19.22 -21.69 -29.52
CA TRP A 720 -18.26 -20.98 -28.66
C TRP A 720 -18.37 -21.41 -27.20
N THR A 721 -19.58 -21.66 -26.71
CA THR A 721 -19.82 -22.19 -25.36
C THR A 721 -19.18 -23.55 -25.18
N GLU A 722 -19.35 -24.46 -26.14
CA GLU A 722 -18.76 -25.79 -26.10
C GLU A 722 -17.23 -25.75 -26.14
N MET A 723 -16.63 -24.92 -27.00
CA MET A 723 -15.17 -24.73 -27.02
C MET A 723 -14.62 -24.25 -25.66
N VAL A 724 -15.32 -23.32 -25.00
CA VAL A 724 -14.93 -22.81 -23.68
C VAL A 724 -15.02 -23.91 -22.62
N ASN A 725 -16.11 -24.69 -22.60
CA ASN A 725 -16.30 -25.81 -21.67
C ASN A 725 -15.21 -26.89 -21.85
N ILE A 726 -14.94 -27.28 -23.10
CA ILE A 726 -13.85 -28.21 -23.45
C ILE A 726 -12.52 -27.68 -22.90
N THR A 727 -12.22 -26.40 -23.14
CA THR A 727 -10.99 -25.74 -22.67
C THR A 727 -10.87 -25.82 -21.16
N MET A 728 -11.92 -25.47 -20.41
CA MET A 728 -11.91 -25.53 -18.94
C MET A 728 -11.60 -26.96 -18.44
N GLY A 729 -12.21 -27.98 -19.05
CA GLY A 729 -12.01 -29.38 -18.68
C GLY A 729 -10.59 -29.89 -18.98
N VAL A 730 -10.07 -29.62 -20.18
CA VAL A 730 -8.73 -30.02 -20.61
C VAL A 730 -7.65 -29.34 -19.77
N MET A 731 -7.83 -28.05 -19.49
CA MET A 731 -6.83 -27.25 -18.78
C MET A 731 -6.70 -27.59 -17.31
N LYS A 732 -7.80 -27.99 -16.66
CA LYS A 732 -7.75 -28.54 -15.31
C LYS A 732 -6.82 -29.76 -15.25
N LYS A 733 -6.95 -30.69 -16.21
CA LYS A 733 -6.10 -31.89 -16.32
C LYS A 733 -4.65 -31.53 -16.65
N LEU A 734 -4.42 -30.60 -17.58
CA LEU A 734 -3.06 -30.15 -17.92
C LEU A 734 -2.36 -29.54 -16.70
N ARG A 735 -3.04 -28.69 -15.94
CA ARG A 735 -2.52 -28.07 -14.72
C ARG A 735 -2.06 -29.12 -13.70
N ASP A 736 -2.83 -30.18 -13.50
CA ASP A 736 -2.47 -31.26 -12.58
C ASP A 736 -1.22 -32.02 -13.08
N GLN A 737 -1.11 -32.26 -14.39
CA GLN A 737 0.07 -32.86 -15.01
C GLN A 737 1.31 -31.96 -14.91
N VAL A 738 1.17 -30.66 -15.15
CA VAL A 738 2.25 -29.67 -15.00
C VAL A 738 2.73 -29.62 -13.55
N ASN A 739 1.82 -29.66 -12.57
CA ASN A 739 2.19 -29.70 -11.16
C ASN A 739 2.90 -31.00 -10.74
N ALA A 740 2.50 -32.14 -11.32
CA ALA A 740 3.21 -33.41 -11.11
C ALA A 740 4.63 -33.36 -11.68
N TYR A 741 4.79 -32.82 -12.90
CA TYR A 741 6.09 -32.57 -13.52
C TYR A 741 6.95 -31.60 -12.68
N LEU A 742 6.36 -30.47 -12.28
CA LEU A 742 6.73 -29.57 -11.18
C LEU A 742 7.50 -30.25 -10.05
N ARG A 743 6.80 -31.19 -9.43
CA ARG A 743 7.24 -31.89 -8.23
C ARG A 743 8.39 -32.85 -8.49
N ILE A 744 8.39 -33.53 -9.64
CA ILE A 744 9.45 -34.48 -10.01
C ILE A 744 10.76 -33.73 -10.26
N GLU A 745 10.72 -32.67 -11.08
CA GLU A 745 11.91 -31.90 -11.45
C GLU A 745 12.53 -31.16 -10.25
N ASN A 746 11.70 -30.55 -9.41
CA ASN A 746 12.19 -29.74 -8.28
C ASN A 746 12.41 -30.55 -7.00
N GLY A 747 11.83 -31.75 -6.87
CA GLY A 747 11.87 -32.57 -5.65
C GLY A 747 11.01 -32.04 -4.50
N THR A 748 10.26 -30.95 -4.69
CA THR A 748 9.37 -30.36 -3.66
C THR A 748 8.02 -30.00 -4.25
N SER A 749 7.02 -29.76 -3.40
CA SER A 749 5.67 -29.36 -3.83
C SER A 749 5.37 -27.87 -3.64
N TYR A 750 6.38 -27.04 -3.33
CA TYR A 750 6.16 -25.60 -3.11
C TYR A 750 5.82 -24.90 -4.42
N LEU A 751 6.53 -25.24 -5.50
CA LEU A 751 6.31 -24.69 -6.82
C LEU A 751 5.09 -25.36 -7.49
N LYS A 752 4.07 -24.56 -7.80
CA LYS A 752 2.84 -25.01 -8.43
C LYS A 752 2.23 -23.92 -9.30
N MET A 753 1.53 -24.34 -10.34
CA MET A 753 0.72 -23.48 -11.19
C MET A 753 -0.77 -23.68 -10.93
N ALA A 754 -1.50 -22.57 -10.99
CA ALA A 754 -2.95 -22.54 -11.11
C ALA A 754 -3.30 -22.25 -12.57
N TYR A 755 -4.45 -22.72 -13.03
CA TYR A 755 -5.00 -22.20 -14.28
C TYR A 755 -5.87 -20.97 -13.96
N GLU A 756 -5.77 -19.96 -14.79
CA GLU A 756 -6.58 -18.74 -14.75
C GLU A 756 -7.91 -18.98 -15.49
N GLU A 757 -8.78 -17.98 -15.46
CA GLU A 757 -9.98 -17.91 -16.30
C GLU A 757 -9.68 -18.20 -17.78
N VAL A 758 -10.70 -18.71 -18.48
CA VAL A 758 -10.64 -18.84 -19.94
C VAL A 758 -11.05 -17.50 -20.54
N LEU A 759 -10.22 -16.97 -21.42
CA LEU A 759 -10.45 -15.72 -22.14
C LEU A 759 -10.86 -16.03 -23.59
N PHE A 760 -12.10 -15.70 -23.95
CA PHE A 760 -12.58 -15.90 -25.32
C PHE A 760 -13.80 -15.03 -25.67
N PRO A 761 -13.73 -14.15 -26.69
CA PRO A 761 -12.56 -13.80 -27.49
C PRO A 761 -11.52 -13.03 -26.64
N ILE A 762 -10.31 -12.89 -27.19
CA ILE A 762 -9.19 -12.17 -26.55
C ILE A 762 -8.41 -11.36 -27.59
N CYS A 763 -7.91 -10.19 -27.21
CA CYS A 763 -7.04 -9.38 -28.04
C CYS A 763 -5.71 -9.10 -27.34
N PHE A 764 -4.59 -9.46 -27.99
CA PHE A 764 -3.25 -9.06 -27.56
C PHE A 764 -2.77 -7.84 -28.33
N THR A 765 -2.30 -6.81 -27.63
CA THR A 765 -1.81 -5.56 -28.25
C THR A 765 -0.31 -5.34 -28.04
N GLY A 766 0.30 -6.10 -27.12
CA GLY A 766 1.73 -6.08 -26.84
C GLY A 766 2.07 -6.76 -25.52
N LYS A 767 3.37 -6.81 -25.17
CA LYS A 767 3.84 -7.40 -23.90
C LYS A 767 3.12 -6.73 -22.72
N LYS A 768 2.52 -7.55 -21.84
CA LYS A 768 1.69 -7.13 -20.68
C LYS A 768 0.46 -6.28 -21.04
N LYS A 769 -0.02 -6.34 -22.28
CA LYS A 769 -1.12 -5.50 -22.81
C LYS A 769 -2.16 -6.31 -23.59
N TYR A 770 -3.24 -6.71 -22.95
CA TYR A 770 -4.31 -7.49 -23.56
C TYR A 770 -5.65 -7.31 -22.86
N PHE A 771 -6.74 -7.65 -23.54
CA PHE A 771 -8.09 -7.64 -23.00
C PHE A 771 -8.92 -8.77 -23.61
N GLY A 772 -9.93 -9.24 -22.90
CA GLY A 772 -10.74 -10.39 -23.31
C GLY A 772 -12.03 -10.53 -22.53
N VAL A 773 -12.89 -11.45 -22.97
CA VAL A 773 -14.09 -11.85 -22.23
C VAL A 773 -13.73 -13.00 -21.28
N PRO A 774 -13.84 -12.82 -19.95
CA PRO A 774 -13.53 -13.86 -18.99
C PRO A 774 -14.67 -14.86 -18.81
N HIS A 775 -14.30 -16.13 -18.66
CA HIS A 775 -15.21 -17.22 -18.31
C HIS A 775 -14.67 -17.97 -17.08
N GLU A 776 -15.46 -17.96 -16.01
CA GLU A 776 -15.13 -18.55 -14.71
C GLU A 776 -16.25 -19.49 -14.26
N GLY A 777 -16.07 -20.80 -14.49
CA GLY A 777 -17.02 -21.84 -14.09
C GLY A 777 -18.32 -21.88 -14.91
N VAL A 778 -18.86 -20.73 -15.31
CA VAL A 778 -20.00 -20.58 -16.22
C VAL A 778 -19.58 -19.72 -17.40
N VAL A 779 -19.97 -20.14 -18.61
CA VAL A 779 -19.72 -19.38 -19.83
C VAL A 779 -20.65 -18.16 -19.88
N ASN A 780 -20.06 -16.99 -20.13
CA ASN A 780 -20.81 -15.75 -20.29
C ASN A 780 -20.10 -14.83 -21.30
N PHE A 781 -20.71 -14.67 -22.48
CA PHE A 781 -20.20 -13.75 -23.51
C PHE A 781 -20.61 -12.28 -23.30
N ARG A 782 -21.38 -12.00 -22.24
CA ARG A 782 -21.84 -10.66 -21.86
C ARG A 782 -21.49 -10.39 -20.38
N PRO A 783 -20.19 -10.30 -20.05
CA PRO A 783 -19.76 -10.03 -18.69
C PRO A 783 -20.13 -8.59 -18.28
N ASP A 784 -20.24 -8.34 -16.98
CA ASP A 784 -20.39 -6.96 -16.46
C ASP A 784 -19.12 -6.12 -16.68
N GLU A 785 -17.96 -6.77 -16.74
CA GLU A 785 -16.66 -6.12 -16.96
C GLU A 785 -15.73 -7.00 -17.81
N LEU A 786 -15.02 -6.39 -18.77
CA LEU A 786 -13.98 -7.07 -19.55
C LEU A 786 -12.72 -7.33 -18.72
N PHE A 787 -12.08 -8.47 -18.96
CA PHE A 787 -10.73 -8.71 -18.48
C PHE A 787 -9.75 -7.77 -19.21
N ARG A 788 -8.92 -7.03 -18.47
CA ARG A 788 -7.99 -6.04 -19.03
C ARG A 788 -6.66 -6.07 -18.27
N LYS A 789 -5.54 -6.20 -18.99
CA LYS A 789 -4.17 -6.09 -18.43
C LYS A 789 -3.38 -5.06 -19.23
N GLY A 790 -2.89 -4.01 -18.56
CA GLY A 790 -1.96 -3.02 -19.11
C GLY A 790 -2.48 -2.11 -20.25
N ILE A 791 -3.78 -2.14 -20.57
CA ILE A 791 -4.38 -1.26 -21.57
C ILE A 791 -4.55 0.17 -20.99
N ASP A 792 -4.25 1.18 -21.81
CA ASP A 792 -4.15 2.57 -21.40
C ASP A 792 -5.51 3.31 -21.28
N THR A 793 -6.66 2.63 -21.26
CA THR A 793 -7.99 3.30 -21.22
C THR A 793 -8.27 4.03 -19.91
N VAL A 794 -7.55 3.70 -18.84
CA VAL A 794 -7.80 4.20 -17.47
C VAL A 794 -6.68 5.12 -16.95
N LYS A 795 -5.91 5.77 -17.84
CA LYS A 795 -4.85 6.69 -17.41
C LYS A 795 -5.39 8.01 -16.81
N GLN A 796 -4.77 8.44 -15.71
CA GLN A 796 -5.07 9.71 -15.04
C GLN A 796 -4.79 10.91 -15.96
N GLY A 797 -5.59 11.97 -15.86
CA GLY A 797 -5.44 13.17 -16.69
C GLY A 797 -5.86 13.02 -18.15
N GLN A 798 -6.58 11.95 -18.52
CA GLN A 798 -7.24 11.85 -19.83
C GLN A 798 -8.71 12.29 -19.74
N SER A 799 -9.24 12.79 -20.87
CA SER A 799 -10.63 13.22 -21.06
C SER A 799 -11.60 12.03 -21.10
N GLN A 800 -12.90 12.29 -20.91
CA GLN A 800 -13.93 11.26 -21.05
C GLN A 800 -14.02 10.72 -22.48
N LEU A 801 -13.79 11.57 -23.50
CA LEU A 801 -13.66 11.15 -24.90
C LEU A 801 -12.57 10.08 -25.08
N PHE A 802 -11.39 10.26 -24.47
CA PHE A 802 -10.31 9.27 -24.56
C PHE A 802 -10.74 7.91 -23.98
N LYS A 803 -11.41 7.93 -22.82
CA LYS A 803 -11.92 6.72 -22.18
C LYS A 803 -13.00 6.05 -23.01
N TYR A 804 -13.96 6.84 -23.53
CA TYR A 804 -15.04 6.35 -24.39
C TYR A 804 -14.50 5.59 -25.59
N ILE A 805 -13.56 6.19 -26.34
CA ILE A 805 -12.96 5.55 -27.52
C ILE A 805 -12.30 4.22 -27.12
N GLY A 806 -11.50 4.24 -26.06
CA GLY A 806 -10.80 3.04 -25.59
C GLY A 806 -11.75 1.92 -25.16
N GLU A 807 -12.73 2.23 -24.31
CA GLU A 807 -13.74 1.26 -23.84
C GLU A 807 -14.58 0.72 -25.00
N LYS A 808 -15.06 1.60 -25.88
CA LYS A 808 -15.89 1.20 -27.01
C LYS A 808 -15.15 0.30 -28.00
N ILE A 809 -13.87 0.59 -28.30
CA ILE A 809 -13.03 -0.29 -29.14
C ILE A 809 -12.95 -1.68 -28.52
N MET A 810 -12.69 -1.77 -27.21
CA MET A 810 -12.57 -3.06 -26.53
C MET A 810 -13.89 -3.83 -26.55
N TRP A 811 -15.01 -3.21 -26.20
CA TRP A 811 -16.32 -3.86 -26.21
C TRP A 811 -16.75 -4.32 -27.60
N GLU A 812 -16.61 -3.47 -28.63
CA GLU A 812 -16.95 -3.86 -30.00
C GLU A 812 -16.04 -4.96 -30.55
N ALA A 813 -14.75 -4.96 -30.17
CA ALA A 813 -13.83 -6.03 -30.57
C ALA A 813 -14.17 -7.37 -29.93
N MET A 814 -14.74 -7.36 -28.72
CA MET A 814 -15.07 -8.54 -27.92
C MET A 814 -16.48 -9.09 -28.15
N ASP A 815 -17.33 -8.36 -28.89
CA ASP A 815 -18.69 -8.80 -29.21
C ASP A 815 -18.67 -10.13 -29.99
N ILE A 816 -19.48 -11.09 -29.56
CA ILE A 816 -19.64 -12.39 -30.24
C ILE A 816 -20.08 -12.25 -31.70
N ASN A 817 -20.79 -11.19 -32.05
CA ASN A 817 -21.27 -10.91 -33.40
C ASN A 817 -20.26 -10.09 -34.22
N ASN A 818 -19.11 -9.73 -33.66
CA ASN A 818 -18.12 -8.95 -34.39
C ASN A 818 -17.53 -9.75 -35.56
N MET A 819 -17.59 -9.15 -36.75
CA MET A 819 -16.97 -9.64 -37.99
C MET A 819 -15.90 -8.68 -38.52
N ARG A 820 -15.70 -7.53 -37.85
CA ARG A 820 -14.76 -6.49 -38.26
C ARG A 820 -13.38 -6.73 -37.66
N SER A 821 -12.34 -6.36 -38.42
CA SER A 821 -10.99 -6.29 -37.87
C SER A 821 -10.90 -5.17 -36.82
N ILE A 822 -9.97 -5.29 -35.86
CA ILE A 822 -9.74 -4.25 -34.87
C ILE A 822 -9.38 -2.90 -35.51
N HIS A 823 -8.72 -2.94 -36.67
CA HIS A 823 -8.42 -1.74 -37.45
C HIS A 823 -9.68 -1.02 -37.91
N LYS A 824 -10.65 -1.77 -38.46
CA LYS A 824 -11.92 -1.21 -38.92
C LYS A 824 -12.76 -0.65 -37.76
N ILE A 825 -12.78 -1.34 -36.62
CA ILE A 825 -13.43 -0.87 -35.39
C ILE A 825 -12.85 0.49 -34.95
N VAL A 826 -11.52 0.62 -34.94
CA VAL A 826 -10.84 1.88 -34.60
C VAL A 826 -11.21 3.01 -35.57
N GLU A 827 -11.26 2.73 -36.88
CA GLU A 827 -11.70 3.71 -37.88
C GLU A 827 -13.12 4.22 -37.64
N ASP A 828 -14.06 3.30 -37.41
CA ASP A 828 -15.48 3.58 -37.25
C ASP A 828 -15.73 4.36 -35.95
N ILE A 829 -15.10 3.97 -34.84
CA ILE A 829 -15.25 4.64 -33.55
C ILE A 829 -14.60 6.02 -33.55
N LEU A 830 -13.46 6.22 -34.22
CA LEU A 830 -12.87 7.55 -34.36
C LEU A 830 -13.77 8.49 -35.18
N ARG A 831 -14.40 7.97 -36.23
CA ARG A 831 -15.38 8.72 -37.04
C ARG A 831 -16.62 9.05 -36.24
N GLU A 832 -17.16 8.09 -35.49
CA GLU A 832 -18.31 8.33 -34.61
C GLU A 832 -17.98 9.35 -33.53
N ALA A 833 -16.85 9.21 -32.83
CA ALA A 833 -16.44 10.13 -31.77
C ALA A 833 -16.23 11.56 -32.29
N LYS A 834 -15.88 11.73 -33.57
CA LYS A 834 -15.75 13.03 -34.23
C LYS A 834 -17.10 13.72 -34.45
N HIS A 835 -18.15 12.97 -34.80
CA HIS A 835 -19.48 13.51 -35.12
C HIS A 835 -20.49 13.42 -33.96
N LYS A 836 -20.15 12.71 -32.89
CA LYS A 836 -20.96 12.64 -31.66
C LYS A 836 -21.05 14.03 -31.01
N GLN A 837 -22.23 14.38 -30.52
CA GLN A 837 -22.41 15.52 -29.62
C GLN A 837 -21.86 15.16 -28.24
N TRP A 838 -20.96 16.00 -27.73
CA TRP A 838 -20.28 15.82 -26.45
C TRP A 838 -20.66 16.93 -25.48
N ASP A 839 -20.75 16.60 -24.19
CA ASP A 839 -20.89 17.60 -23.15
C ASP A 839 -19.55 18.26 -22.85
N PHE A 840 -19.56 19.54 -22.45
CA PHE A 840 -18.33 20.26 -22.10
C PHE A 840 -17.49 19.51 -21.04
N ASP A 841 -18.17 18.93 -20.06
CA ASP A 841 -17.54 18.23 -18.93
C ASP A 841 -16.76 16.99 -19.37
N ASP A 842 -17.06 16.42 -20.54
CA ASP A 842 -16.35 15.27 -21.11
C ASP A 842 -14.91 15.60 -21.53
N PHE A 843 -14.58 16.88 -21.69
CA PHE A 843 -13.26 17.35 -22.13
C PHE A 843 -12.35 17.84 -21.00
N ILE A 844 -12.86 17.89 -19.77
CA ILE A 844 -12.10 18.40 -18.62
C ILE A 844 -10.92 17.48 -18.32
N VAL A 845 -9.73 18.06 -18.32
CA VAL A 845 -8.47 17.39 -18.01
C VAL A 845 -7.82 18.04 -16.78
N MET A 846 -7.11 17.25 -15.98
CA MET A 846 -6.38 17.74 -14.80
C MET A 846 -4.88 17.82 -15.08
N ALA A 847 -4.26 18.93 -14.68
CA ALA A 847 -2.81 19.09 -14.62
C ALA A 847 -2.34 19.32 -13.17
N THR A 848 -1.05 19.17 -12.91
CA THR A 848 -0.42 19.53 -11.63
C THR A 848 0.63 20.60 -11.90
N TRP A 849 0.58 21.71 -11.16
CA TRP A 849 1.60 22.74 -11.26
C TRP A 849 2.88 22.27 -10.56
N LYS A 850 3.98 22.20 -11.30
CA LYS A 850 5.29 21.80 -10.77
C LYS A 850 6.34 22.78 -11.30
N PRO A 851 6.60 23.90 -10.62
CA PRO A 851 7.47 24.96 -11.15
C PRO A 851 8.89 24.46 -11.42
N LYS A 852 9.41 23.54 -10.59
CA LYS A 852 10.74 22.95 -10.77
C LYS A 852 10.85 21.93 -11.92
N LYS A 853 9.73 21.44 -12.46
CA LYS A 853 9.71 20.47 -13.57
C LYS A 853 9.58 21.23 -14.90
N LYS A 854 10.51 21.00 -15.83
CA LYS A 854 10.48 21.59 -17.19
C LYS A 854 9.32 21.01 -18.02
N ASN A 855 8.09 21.49 -17.80
CA ASN A 855 6.93 21.22 -18.66
C ASN A 855 6.53 22.50 -19.40
N LEU A 856 7.09 22.69 -20.59
CA LEU A 856 6.92 23.89 -21.42
C LEU A 856 5.44 24.27 -21.68
N CYS A 857 4.56 23.28 -21.80
CA CYS A 857 3.13 23.51 -22.06
C CYS A 857 2.44 24.15 -20.85
N ILE A 858 2.62 23.57 -19.66
CA ILE A 858 2.02 24.09 -18.42
C ILE A 858 2.66 25.42 -18.03
N HIS A 859 3.99 25.56 -18.17
CA HIS A 859 4.68 26.83 -17.86
C HIS A 859 4.18 27.98 -18.73
N ARG A 860 3.94 27.73 -20.02
CA ARG A 860 3.35 28.70 -20.95
C ARG A 860 1.92 29.07 -20.56
N PHE A 861 1.09 28.08 -20.21
CA PHE A 861 -0.26 28.32 -19.71
C PHE A 861 -0.23 29.21 -18.45
N ILE A 862 0.57 28.86 -17.44
CA ILE A 862 0.69 29.61 -16.18
C ILE A 862 1.27 31.01 -16.39
N ARG A 863 2.26 31.19 -17.27
CA ARG A 863 2.77 32.51 -17.64
C ARG A 863 1.66 33.39 -18.18
N ARG A 864 0.81 32.83 -19.06
CA ARG A 864 -0.32 33.57 -19.63
C ARG A 864 -1.42 33.86 -18.60
N MET A 865 -1.68 32.95 -17.65
CA MET A 865 -2.58 33.24 -16.52
C MET A 865 -2.04 34.42 -15.69
N ARG A 866 -0.73 34.45 -15.43
CA ARG A 866 -0.07 35.57 -14.73
C ARG A 866 -0.19 36.89 -15.49
N GLU A 867 0.05 36.88 -16.80
CA GLU A 867 -0.10 38.06 -17.67
C GLU A 867 -1.55 38.59 -17.69
N LYS A 868 -2.54 37.72 -17.46
CA LYS A 868 -3.97 38.06 -17.41
C LYS A 868 -4.50 38.36 -16.01
N ASN A 869 -3.62 38.34 -15.00
CA ASN A 869 -4.00 38.48 -13.59
C ASN A 869 -5.04 37.43 -13.14
N GLU A 870 -5.02 36.22 -13.73
CA GLU A 870 -5.85 35.07 -13.34
C GLU A 870 -5.15 34.27 -12.22
N ARG A 871 -5.91 33.50 -11.42
CA ARG A 871 -5.38 32.67 -10.33
C ARG A 871 -4.28 31.74 -10.82
N ILE A 872 -3.20 31.63 -10.04
CA ILE A 872 -2.10 30.67 -10.28
C ILE A 872 -2.23 29.55 -9.24
N PRO A 873 -2.16 28.27 -9.64
CA PRO A 873 -2.22 27.16 -8.69
C PRO A 873 -0.91 27.08 -7.88
N ASP A 874 -0.97 26.59 -6.65
CA ASP A 874 0.21 26.42 -5.81
C ASP A 874 1.16 25.33 -6.33
N PRO A 875 2.46 25.37 -5.99
CA PRO A 875 3.38 24.30 -6.31
C PRO A 875 2.92 22.94 -5.76
N GLY A 876 2.51 22.04 -6.65
CA GLY A 876 1.94 20.74 -6.31
C GLY A 876 0.42 20.68 -6.38
N GLU A 877 -0.26 21.83 -6.46
CA GLU A 877 -1.70 21.92 -6.65
C GLU A 877 -2.10 21.41 -8.04
N ARG A 878 -3.29 20.81 -8.10
CA ARG A 878 -3.91 20.37 -9.33
C ARG A 878 -4.99 21.34 -9.77
N PHE A 879 -5.05 21.56 -11.07
CA PHE A 879 -6.05 22.43 -11.69
C PHE A 879 -6.69 21.73 -12.89
N SER A 880 -7.96 22.03 -13.12
CA SER A 880 -8.72 21.57 -14.28
C SER A 880 -8.57 22.52 -15.45
N TYR A 881 -8.37 21.99 -16.64
CA TYR A 881 -8.28 22.76 -17.87
C TYR A 881 -8.96 22.03 -19.04
N VAL A 882 -9.31 22.82 -20.06
CA VAL A 882 -9.72 22.33 -21.38
C VAL A 882 -8.85 22.98 -22.46
N VAL A 883 -8.83 22.41 -23.66
CA VAL A 883 -8.21 23.03 -24.84
C VAL A 883 -9.30 23.50 -25.78
N VAL A 884 -9.33 24.80 -26.01
CA VAL A 884 -10.37 25.47 -26.79
C VAL A 884 -9.88 25.74 -28.21
N LYS A 885 -10.82 25.83 -29.14
CA LYS A 885 -10.55 26.23 -30.51
C LYS A 885 -10.31 27.74 -30.54
N SER A 886 -9.23 28.18 -31.15
CA SER A 886 -8.96 29.61 -31.36
C SER A 886 -8.18 29.82 -32.65
N PRO A 887 -8.29 31.01 -33.28
CA PRO A 887 -7.52 31.32 -34.48
C PRO A 887 -6.01 31.22 -34.22
N PRO A 888 -5.20 30.99 -35.26
CA PRO A 888 -3.75 30.98 -35.13
C PRO A 888 -3.24 32.31 -34.57
N LEU A 889 -2.29 32.22 -33.65
CA LEU A 889 -1.58 33.40 -33.17
C LEU A 889 -0.55 33.85 -34.21
N TYR A 890 -0.31 35.15 -34.29
CA TYR A 890 0.70 35.76 -35.15
C TYR A 890 1.63 36.59 -34.27
N ASN A 891 2.93 36.56 -34.57
CA ASN A 891 3.89 37.42 -33.88
C ASN A 891 3.75 38.87 -34.36
N GLU A 892 4.45 39.80 -33.69
CA GLU A 892 4.47 41.24 -34.03
C GLU A 892 4.93 41.53 -35.47
N LYS A 893 5.56 40.55 -36.14
CA LYS A 893 6.00 40.62 -37.55
C LYS A 893 4.97 40.03 -38.53
N GLY A 894 3.76 39.73 -38.07
CA GLY A 894 2.70 39.14 -38.90
C GLY A 894 2.95 37.68 -39.33
N GLN A 895 3.93 37.00 -38.72
CA GLN A 895 4.23 35.60 -39.03
C GLN A 895 3.41 34.69 -38.12
N LYS A 896 2.82 33.64 -38.71
CA LYS A 896 2.04 32.63 -37.97
C LYS A 896 2.92 31.96 -36.92
N GLU A 897 2.55 32.09 -35.66
CA GLU A 897 3.24 31.41 -34.57
C GLU A 897 3.01 29.90 -34.65
N PRO A 898 3.96 29.08 -34.17
CA PRO A 898 3.76 27.65 -34.05
C PRO A 898 2.55 27.34 -33.17
N HIS A 899 1.68 26.43 -33.63
CA HIS A 899 0.53 25.98 -32.85
C HIS A 899 1.01 25.19 -31.62
N ARG A 900 0.96 25.81 -30.44
CA ARG A 900 1.43 25.23 -29.18
C ARG A 900 0.27 25.15 -28.20
N ILE A 901 -0.01 23.95 -27.73
CA ILE A 901 -1.20 23.63 -26.91
C ILE A 901 -1.35 24.53 -25.67
N GLY A 902 -0.25 24.91 -25.02
CA GLY A 902 -0.28 25.78 -23.84
C GLY A 902 -0.93 27.16 -24.08
N ASP A 903 -0.94 27.63 -25.33
CA ASP A 903 -1.57 28.91 -25.70
C ASP A 903 -3.11 28.79 -25.80
N TYR A 904 -3.62 27.58 -26.04
CA TYR A 904 -5.03 27.25 -26.22
C TYR A 904 -5.65 26.57 -24.98
N MET A 905 -4.86 26.31 -23.93
CA MET A 905 -5.36 25.79 -22.66
C MET A 905 -6.14 26.88 -21.90
N LYS A 906 -7.26 26.54 -21.27
CA LYS A 906 -8.08 27.42 -20.43
C LYS A 906 -8.50 26.70 -19.16
N TYR A 907 -8.65 27.42 -18.03
CA TYR A 907 -9.27 26.83 -16.86
C TYR A 907 -10.69 26.37 -17.21
N ALA A 908 -11.07 25.19 -16.70
CA ALA A 908 -12.29 24.52 -17.13
C ALA A 908 -13.56 25.29 -16.74
N ASP A 909 -13.58 25.89 -15.54
CA ASP A 909 -14.62 26.79 -15.05
C ASP A 909 -14.76 28.03 -15.94
N ILE A 910 -13.66 28.74 -16.22
CA ILE A 910 -13.67 29.94 -17.07
C ILE A 910 -14.15 29.63 -18.48
N ALA A 911 -13.66 28.53 -19.08
CA ALA A 911 -14.07 28.14 -20.42
C ALA A 911 -15.56 27.72 -20.48
N LYS A 912 -16.09 27.14 -19.39
CA LYS A 912 -17.50 26.77 -19.27
C LYS A 912 -18.40 28.01 -19.14
N GLU A 913 -18.00 28.96 -18.29
CA GLU A 913 -18.70 30.23 -18.09
C GLU A 913 -18.77 31.05 -19.39
N LEU A 914 -17.66 31.11 -20.14
CA LEU A 914 -17.57 31.82 -21.41
C LEU A 914 -18.08 31.02 -22.61
N ASN A 915 -18.66 29.83 -22.40
CA ASN A 915 -19.17 28.92 -23.42
C ASN A 915 -18.20 28.72 -24.62
N MET A 916 -16.91 28.51 -24.33
CA MET A 916 -15.87 28.42 -25.35
C MET A 916 -15.95 27.11 -26.14
N GLU A 917 -15.80 27.19 -27.47
CA GLU A 917 -15.78 26.01 -28.35
C GLU A 917 -14.54 25.14 -28.08
N ILE A 918 -14.74 23.83 -27.88
CA ILE A 918 -13.67 22.87 -27.60
C ILE A 918 -12.99 22.39 -28.89
N ASP A 919 -11.66 22.25 -28.87
CA ASP A 919 -10.92 21.65 -29.99
C ASP A 919 -10.98 20.11 -29.94
N ILE A 920 -12.03 19.53 -30.51
CA ILE A 920 -12.23 18.07 -30.58
C ILE A 920 -11.05 17.37 -31.28
N ASN A 921 -10.42 18.00 -32.29
CA ASN A 921 -9.30 17.38 -33.02
C ASN A 921 -8.09 17.17 -32.13
N TYR A 922 -7.80 18.13 -31.26
CA TYR A 922 -6.75 17.97 -30.24
C TYR A 922 -6.97 16.73 -29.37
N TYR A 923 -8.21 16.51 -28.91
CA TYR A 923 -8.54 15.36 -28.05
C TYR A 923 -8.51 14.03 -28.82
N LEU A 924 -8.95 14.01 -30.08
CA LEU A 924 -8.80 12.84 -30.96
C LEU A 924 -7.33 12.50 -31.20
N GLU A 925 -6.48 13.51 -31.46
CA GLU A 925 -5.04 13.30 -31.63
C GLU A 925 -4.36 12.71 -30.37
N LYS A 926 -4.89 12.98 -29.17
CA LYS A 926 -4.41 12.34 -27.92
C LYS A 926 -4.70 10.84 -27.87
N THR A 927 -5.73 10.36 -28.56
CA THR A 927 -6.05 8.92 -28.62
C THR A 927 -5.12 8.13 -29.54
N VAL A 928 -4.42 8.80 -30.47
CA VAL A 928 -3.56 8.15 -31.48
C VAL A 928 -2.58 7.15 -30.90
N GLY A 929 -1.95 7.47 -29.76
CA GLY A 929 -1.00 6.56 -29.12
C GLY A 929 -1.64 5.28 -28.59
N MET A 930 -2.89 5.35 -28.14
CA MET A 930 -3.68 4.19 -27.70
C MET A 930 -4.19 3.41 -28.91
N CYS A 931 -4.81 4.09 -29.88
CA CYS A 931 -5.35 3.49 -31.10
C CYS A 931 -4.26 2.80 -31.94
N ALA A 932 -3.05 3.37 -32.02
CA ALA A 932 -1.93 2.78 -32.74
C ALA A 932 -1.56 1.40 -32.20
N ARG A 933 -1.68 1.19 -30.88
CA ARG A 933 -1.38 -0.13 -30.27
C ARG A 933 -2.41 -1.19 -30.59
N PHE A 934 -3.66 -0.79 -30.86
CA PHE A 934 -4.69 -1.74 -31.27
C PHE A 934 -4.46 -2.24 -32.70
N ILE A 935 -3.75 -1.48 -33.53
CA ILE A 935 -3.70 -1.74 -34.98
C ILE A 935 -2.30 -2.01 -35.54
N ASN A 936 -1.26 -1.88 -34.73
CA ASN A 936 0.13 -1.95 -35.19
C ASN A 936 0.54 -3.33 -35.71
N GLU A 937 -0.25 -4.38 -35.49
CA GLU A 937 -0.01 -5.70 -36.08
C GLU A 937 -0.26 -5.75 -37.59
N ASN A 938 -1.04 -4.82 -38.14
CA ASN A 938 -1.40 -4.85 -39.54
C ASN A 938 -0.14 -4.77 -40.44
N ASP A 939 -0.08 -5.64 -41.45
CA ASP A 939 1.09 -5.79 -42.35
C ASP A 939 1.55 -4.46 -42.96
N ARG A 940 0.62 -3.51 -43.19
CA ARG A 940 0.95 -2.19 -43.74
C ARG A 940 1.88 -1.34 -42.87
N TYR A 941 1.98 -1.66 -41.57
CA TYR A 941 2.83 -0.96 -40.60
C TYR A 941 4.09 -1.75 -40.24
N GLN A 942 4.23 -2.98 -40.72
CA GLN A 942 5.42 -3.79 -40.44
C GLN A 942 6.61 -3.29 -41.25
N PRO A 943 7.84 -3.38 -40.72
CA PRO A 943 9.02 -3.02 -41.48
C PRO A 943 9.17 -3.94 -42.69
N PRO A 944 9.59 -3.43 -43.86
CA PRO A 944 9.80 -4.26 -45.03
C PRO A 944 10.94 -5.26 -44.79
N PRO A 945 10.97 -6.41 -45.51
CA PRO A 945 12.02 -7.42 -45.35
C PRO A 945 13.46 -6.87 -45.54
N SER A 946 13.62 -5.82 -46.35
CA SER A 946 14.90 -5.14 -46.61
C SER A 946 15.35 -4.19 -45.48
N HIS A 947 14.53 -3.94 -44.47
CA HIS A 947 14.82 -3.00 -43.39
C HIS A 947 15.94 -3.54 -42.47
N LYS A 948 16.86 -2.67 -42.01
CA LYS A 948 18.00 -3.05 -41.16
C LYS A 948 17.60 -3.83 -39.89
N ILE A 949 16.42 -3.53 -39.34
CA ILE A 949 15.84 -4.22 -38.17
C ILE A 949 15.70 -5.73 -38.44
N MET A 950 15.38 -6.12 -39.68
CA MET A 950 15.19 -7.53 -40.03
C MET A 950 16.49 -8.35 -39.99
N GLN A 951 17.65 -7.69 -40.02
CA GLN A 951 18.99 -8.30 -40.02
C GLN A 951 19.54 -8.53 -38.60
N LEU A 952 18.82 -8.12 -37.55
CA LEU A 952 19.22 -8.33 -36.16
C LEU A 952 19.20 -9.83 -35.80
N LYS A 953 20.28 -10.29 -35.14
CA LYS A 953 20.45 -11.68 -34.69
C LYS A 953 19.76 -11.95 -33.36
N ASP A 954 19.74 -10.97 -32.46
CA ASP A 954 19.00 -11.05 -31.20
C ASP A 954 17.50 -10.91 -31.50
N SER A 955 16.74 -11.98 -31.22
CA SER A 955 15.31 -12.04 -31.51
C SER A 955 14.49 -11.05 -30.67
N ASP A 956 14.88 -10.83 -29.41
CA ASP A 956 14.13 -9.98 -28.48
C ASP A 956 14.35 -8.50 -28.84
N GLU A 957 15.59 -8.11 -29.13
CA GLU A 957 15.90 -6.75 -29.57
C GLU A 957 15.30 -6.47 -30.96
N LYS A 958 15.33 -7.46 -31.86
CA LYS A 958 14.65 -7.37 -33.16
C LYS A 958 13.17 -7.07 -33.00
N GLU A 959 12.46 -7.84 -32.17
CA GLU A 959 11.03 -7.67 -31.99
C GLU A 959 10.68 -6.34 -31.33
N LYS A 960 11.45 -5.90 -30.34
CA LYS A 960 11.27 -4.60 -29.69
C LYS A 960 11.40 -3.44 -30.68
N GLN A 961 12.33 -3.53 -31.62
CA GLN A 961 12.47 -2.55 -32.68
C GLN A 961 11.34 -2.62 -33.71
N ILE A 962 10.86 -3.83 -34.06
CA ILE A 962 9.66 -4.02 -34.92
C ILE A 962 8.41 -3.40 -34.28
N ASP A 963 8.17 -3.64 -32.98
CA ASP A 963 7.04 -3.06 -32.25
C ASP A 963 7.11 -1.52 -32.24
N THR A 964 8.29 -0.96 -32.01
CA THR A 964 8.50 0.49 -32.02
C THR A 964 8.22 1.08 -33.41
N TYR A 965 8.79 0.49 -34.46
CA TYR A 965 8.58 0.89 -35.85
C TYR A 965 7.09 0.86 -36.23
N SER A 966 6.43 -0.28 -36.00
CA SER A 966 5.03 -0.47 -36.37
C SER A 966 4.08 0.45 -35.61
N GLN A 967 4.35 0.74 -34.33
CA GLN A 967 3.59 1.74 -33.58
C GLN A 967 3.75 3.14 -34.19
N ASP A 968 4.94 3.53 -34.63
CA ASP A 968 5.18 4.86 -35.17
C ASP A 968 4.54 5.05 -36.56
N GLU A 969 4.58 4.03 -37.43
CA GLU A 969 3.85 4.05 -38.70
C GLU A 969 2.33 4.09 -38.50
N ALA A 970 1.80 3.28 -37.56
CA ALA A 970 0.39 3.33 -37.20
C ALA A 970 -0.02 4.73 -36.67
N LYS A 971 0.80 5.37 -35.84
CA LYS A 971 0.56 6.75 -35.36
C LYS A 971 0.55 7.76 -36.51
N LYS A 972 1.47 7.65 -37.48
CA LYS A 972 1.51 8.55 -38.65
C LYS A 972 0.22 8.42 -39.46
N TRP A 973 -0.21 7.19 -39.72
CA TRP A 973 -1.43 6.91 -40.47
C TRP A 973 -2.68 7.43 -39.72
N LEU A 974 -2.81 7.15 -38.42
CA LEU A 974 -3.94 7.62 -37.61
C LEU A 974 -4.04 9.15 -37.56
N LYS A 975 -2.90 9.86 -37.45
CA LYS A 975 -2.90 11.33 -37.53
C LYS A 975 -3.42 11.82 -38.88
N LYS A 976 -3.04 11.16 -39.98
CA LYS A 976 -3.54 11.50 -41.32
C LYS A 976 -5.04 11.19 -41.44
N TYR A 977 -5.49 10.04 -40.93
CA TYR A 977 -6.90 9.65 -40.92
C TYR A 977 -7.76 10.66 -40.15
N ILE A 978 -7.39 10.99 -38.90
CA ILE A 978 -8.12 11.97 -38.07
C ILE A 978 -8.20 13.34 -38.75
N LYS A 979 -7.11 13.79 -39.38
CA LYS A 979 -7.11 15.04 -40.17
C LYS A 979 -8.00 14.99 -41.40
N GLY A 980 -8.21 13.81 -41.98
CA GLY A 980 -9.08 13.58 -43.13
C GLY A 980 -10.56 13.37 -42.79
N LEU A 981 -10.93 13.27 -41.51
CA LEU A 981 -12.33 13.24 -41.04
C LEU A 981 -12.97 14.66 -41.05
N GLN A 982 -12.46 15.56 -41.90
CA GLN A 982 -12.91 16.96 -42.00
C GLN A 982 -14.29 17.06 -42.65
#